data_AF-A0A7Y7TDP1-F1
#
_entry.id   AF-A0A7Y7TDP1-F1
#
_cell.length_a   1.000
_cell.length_b   1.000
_cell.length_c   1.000
_cell.angle_alpha   90.00
_cell.angle_beta   90.00
_cell.angle_gamma   90.00
#
_symmetry.space_group_name_H-M   'P 1'
#
loop_
_entity.id
_entity.type
_entity.pdbx_description
1 polymer ?
#
loop_
_entity_poly.entity_id
_entity_poly.type
_entity_poly.pdbx_seq_one_letter_code
_entity_poly.pdbx_strand_id
1 'polypeptide(L)'
;MKSIKLDLNKAEYDEQFSSQDLWQRQAATALVKHLECFGKQASMMLSYESKSDSSRYGSQNIHNAILISGGRGTGKSVFLKNAEALWGDYVKTEKGKTLPKLYFTPLIDPTLLQDHDSFTNVLVAHIYNQVIDALSSCVLQKEAENQEKNKQDFYKALRNLAEAIEQPGERSDHTGLDKIIQYSSGIKIDALFYEFVAAAKNILKCDAIVLPIDDVDMALDKAYSVLEEIRRRLSCPDIIPLVSGDLELYQHLVKLNLIQSLSGSFGEKNLYGDQKSGKLAEAYLAKVLPNHYRIALKPIEDLVSYLTIIDPELSTSNNEKSYTKYQVDSKKYFFGPINGEEKSTDYPLPTSAREVGQLIRLLPPSTMHKDGVNCKTSLEDWESMLIWSEGMQHGAGYALARSAIQLVHKSKAFRLNQLMAFNVQEQANERLPWAQYDFIAEQKVSAESFDKKTNNFLLSCTVNDKILRSMPPLEMHTDNMSVTETNAKNVKNPIALAIYTHWAYYSTQGYQQRKIFFSRAFDLLATSLFMAAASNTSEVDEDGKAELIDKDKRNKFREILNTVPFYSIHALNPTKTVEEDLSKEGSIAENLESDHEEGDSALVDQFSGHLLQWTKDNQLDVQAYIKDSTRLVALLSAVFNKAFSQLNLLRNLYHKGEHPEEQLLDGILRFRYIVANAFGFFIKSKGVVPANLALTTSHITLREKATFANSSSTYKRNVSWVDLPEKVDDSLGEDEGSEQIGPTLSSTEVIEARFVKAVMNHPVFTQLGVDINSCVSEQSALITNSSGSPRKQSLTDSQAKEKRKKAGEKFASITALAGKGKQYLSPDALSKEISDGEMPLESMEELWNKLKEELEKSERSEFAKNHLKVFDALANKLGRNLDV
;
A
#
# COMPACT_ATOMS: atom_id res chain seq x y z
N MET A 1 -25.72 5.82 16.48
CA MET A 1 -25.35 7.23 16.19
C MET A 1 -26.30 7.75 15.11
N LYS A 2 -26.75 9.01 15.14
CA LYS A 2 -27.56 9.59 14.04
C LYS A 2 -26.70 9.72 12.77
N SER A 3 -27.28 9.53 11.57
CA SER A 3 -26.60 9.66 10.26
C SER A 3 -25.89 11.01 10.10
N ILE A 4 -24.68 11.00 9.53
CA ILE A 4 -23.87 12.17 9.14
C ILE A 4 -24.11 12.41 7.64
N LYS A 5 -24.25 13.67 7.23
CA LYS A 5 -24.50 14.03 5.83
C LYS A 5 -23.32 14.79 5.23
N LEU A 6 -22.89 14.39 4.03
CA LEU A 6 -21.99 15.14 3.17
C LEU A 6 -22.78 15.55 1.92
N ASP A 7 -23.08 16.84 1.79
CA ASP A 7 -23.87 17.40 0.70
C ASP A 7 -22.99 18.03 -0.37
N LEU A 8 -23.05 17.47 -1.58
CA LEU A 8 -22.24 17.95 -2.70
C LEU A 8 -22.73 19.29 -3.27
N ASN A 9 -23.96 19.72 -2.98
CA ASN A 9 -24.46 21.05 -3.37
C ASN A 9 -23.83 22.19 -2.57
N LYS A 10 -23.31 21.90 -1.39
CA LYS A 10 -22.63 22.90 -0.54
C LYS A 10 -21.19 23.06 -1.01
N ALA A 11 -20.67 24.27 -0.90
CA ALA A 11 -19.26 24.54 -1.16
C ALA A 11 -18.37 23.68 -0.23
N GLU A 12 -17.23 23.21 -0.72
CA GLU A 12 -16.30 22.36 0.04
C GLU A 12 -15.82 23.01 1.34
N TYR A 13 -15.70 24.35 1.33
CA TYR A 13 -15.25 25.17 2.44
C TYR A 13 -16.34 26.11 2.96
N ASP A 14 -17.62 25.75 2.78
CA ASP A 14 -18.68 26.51 3.43
C ASP A 14 -18.43 26.52 4.94
N GLU A 15 -18.35 27.71 5.54
CA GLU A 15 -17.85 27.86 6.90
C GLU A 15 -18.96 27.70 7.95
N GLN A 16 -20.23 27.67 7.51
CA GLN A 16 -21.40 27.59 8.38
C GLN A 16 -22.16 26.28 8.18
N PHE A 17 -22.04 25.38 9.14
CA PHE A 17 -22.67 24.06 9.10
C PHE A 17 -23.94 24.02 9.97
N SER A 18 -24.97 23.35 9.47
CA SER A 18 -26.09 22.97 10.32
C SER A 18 -25.68 21.82 11.26
N SER A 19 -26.42 21.62 12.35
CA SER A 19 -26.19 20.49 13.27
C SER A 19 -26.18 19.10 12.61
N GLN A 20 -26.79 18.96 11.42
CA GLN A 20 -26.78 17.71 10.65
C GLN A 20 -25.50 17.52 9.83
N ASP A 21 -24.88 18.61 9.36
CA ASP A 21 -23.65 18.59 8.56
C ASP A 21 -22.39 18.45 9.43
N LEU A 22 -22.50 18.66 10.75
CA LEU A 22 -21.37 18.47 11.66
C LEU A 22 -21.07 16.98 11.87
N TRP A 23 -19.88 16.55 11.47
CA TRP A 23 -19.43 15.16 11.64
C TRP A 23 -19.11 14.85 13.11
N GLN A 24 -18.47 15.80 13.81
CA GLN A 24 -17.93 15.64 15.16
C GLN A 24 -18.95 15.93 16.28
N ARG A 25 -20.11 15.25 16.26
CA ARG A 25 -21.24 15.54 17.18
C ARG A 25 -20.96 15.31 18.67
N GLN A 26 -20.16 14.29 18.99
CA GLN A 26 -19.77 14.03 20.38
C GLN A 26 -18.86 15.12 20.92
N ALA A 27 -17.90 15.58 20.11
CA ALA A 27 -17.05 16.71 20.43
C ALA A 27 -17.86 18.00 20.64
N ALA A 28 -18.85 18.27 19.79
CA ALA A 28 -19.74 19.43 19.97
C ALA A 28 -20.50 19.40 21.29
N THR A 29 -20.99 18.22 21.70
CA THR A 29 -21.68 18.04 22.98
C THR A 29 -20.75 18.31 24.16
N ALA A 30 -19.49 17.89 24.07
CA ALA A 30 -18.48 18.18 25.10
C ALA A 30 -18.15 19.68 25.16
N LEU A 31 -17.99 20.33 23.99
CA LEU A 31 -17.68 21.75 23.88
C LEU A 31 -18.74 22.61 24.57
N VAL A 32 -20.03 22.43 24.25
CA VAL A 32 -21.10 23.24 24.84
C VAL A 32 -21.21 23.04 26.36
N LYS A 33 -20.91 21.83 26.87
CA LYS A 33 -20.88 21.57 28.32
C LYS A 33 -19.73 22.31 29.02
N HIS A 34 -18.55 22.34 28.41
CA HIS A 34 -17.40 23.08 28.95
C HIS A 34 -17.65 24.60 28.88
N LEU A 35 -18.20 25.11 27.77
CA LEU A 35 -18.61 26.51 27.63
C LEU A 35 -19.65 26.92 28.68
N GLU A 36 -20.66 26.08 28.94
CA GLU A 36 -21.64 26.34 30.00
C GLU A 36 -20.98 26.38 31.39
N CYS A 37 -20.04 25.46 31.66
CA CYS A 37 -19.33 25.42 32.93
C CYS A 37 -18.49 26.68 33.16
N PHE A 38 -17.68 27.07 32.18
CA PHE A 38 -16.80 28.23 32.28
C PHE A 38 -17.57 29.55 32.27
N GLY A 39 -18.59 29.69 31.43
CA GLY A 39 -19.44 30.89 31.43
C GLY A 39 -20.16 31.10 32.76
N LYS A 40 -20.62 30.02 33.42
CA LYS A 40 -21.19 30.12 34.78
C LYS A 40 -20.15 30.50 35.82
N GLN A 41 -18.93 29.98 35.71
CA GLN A 41 -17.83 30.35 36.60
C GLN A 41 -17.50 31.84 36.50
N ALA A 42 -17.43 32.37 35.28
CA ALA A 42 -17.22 33.81 35.02
C ALA A 42 -18.35 34.67 35.58
N SER A 43 -19.61 34.29 35.32
CA SER A 43 -20.79 34.99 35.84
C SER A 43 -20.88 34.98 37.38
N MET A 44 -20.47 33.88 38.02
CA MET A 44 -20.40 33.81 39.48
C MET A 44 -19.33 34.76 40.05
N MET A 45 -18.16 34.89 39.42
CA MET A 45 -17.11 35.80 39.88
C MET A 45 -17.53 37.27 39.82
N LEU A 46 -18.24 37.67 38.76
CA LEU A 46 -18.88 39.00 38.64
C LEU A 46 -19.82 39.31 39.83
N SER A 47 -20.56 38.30 40.32
CA SER A 47 -21.49 38.47 41.45
C SER A 47 -20.80 38.59 42.82
N TYR A 48 -19.54 38.14 42.94
CA TYR A 48 -18.74 38.26 44.15
C TYR A 48 -17.98 39.61 44.21
N GLU A 49 -17.52 40.13 43.07
CA GLU A 49 -16.84 41.44 42.98
C GLU A 49 -17.72 42.62 43.42
N SER A 50 -19.02 42.53 43.19
CA SER A 50 -20.00 43.54 43.61
C SER A 50 -20.27 43.59 45.12
N LYS A 51 -19.67 42.68 45.93
CA LYS A 51 -19.88 42.57 47.38
C LYS A 51 -18.64 42.78 48.27
N SER A 52 -17.44 42.99 47.72
CA SER A 52 -16.21 43.19 48.51
C SER A 52 -15.26 44.21 47.90
N ASP A 53 -14.62 45.04 48.74
CA ASP A 53 -13.62 46.06 48.37
C ASP A 53 -12.52 45.52 47.41
N SER A 54 -12.63 45.99 46.16
CA SER A 54 -11.65 46.27 45.08
C SER A 54 -10.17 45.83 45.15
N SER A 55 -9.80 44.74 45.83
CA SER A 55 -8.38 44.38 46.03
C SER A 55 -8.00 42.91 45.82
N ARG A 56 -8.75 42.12 45.05
CA ARG A 56 -8.49 40.67 44.89
C ARG A 56 -8.47 40.10 43.46
N TYR A 57 -8.00 40.86 42.46
CA TYR A 57 -7.63 40.24 41.17
C TYR A 57 -6.34 39.40 41.25
N GLY A 58 -5.57 39.53 42.34
CA GLY A 58 -4.41 38.67 42.59
C GLY A 58 -4.80 37.43 43.40
N SER A 59 -4.96 36.27 42.75
CA SER A 59 -4.56 34.93 43.28
C SER A 59 -5.23 33.74 42.60
N GLN A 60 -6.26 33.87 41.76
CA GLN A 60 -6.90 32.70 41.15
C GLN A 60 -6.49 32.52 39.69
N ASN A 61 -5.33 31.89 39.47
CA ASN A 61 -4.92 31.38 38.16
C ASN A 61 -5.84 30.21 37.78
N ILE A 62 -6.96 30.51 37.12
CA ILE A 62 -7.89 29.50 36.64
C ILE A 62 -7.54 29.18 35.19
N HIS A 63 -7.17 27.93 34.92
CA HIS A 63 -6.85 27.47 33.58
C HIS A 63 -8.12 26.93 32.89
N ASN A 64 -8.80 27.82 32.15
CA ASN A 64 -10.04 27.52 31.42
C ASN A 64 -9.83 27.29 29.91
N ALA A 65 -8.64 26.80 29.53
CA ALA A 65 -8.35 26.47 28.14
C ALA A 65 -9.01 25.12 27.75
N ILE A 66 -9.77 25.13 26.67
CA ILE A 66 -10.34 23.94 26.03
C ILE A 66 -9.45 23.59 24.84
N LEU A 67 -8.91 22.38 24.83
CA LEU A 67 -8.12 21.88 23.70
C LEU A 67 -9.03 21.09 22.75
N ILE A 68 -9.10 21.48 21.48
CA ILE A 68 -9.66 20.68 20.39
C ILE A 68 -8.51 19.93 19.72
N SER A 69 -8.38 18.65 20.03
CA SER A 69 -7.28 17.82 19.56
C SER A 69 -7.69 16.90 18.42
N GLY A 70 -6.82 16.75 17.44
CA GLY A 70 -7.00 15.83 16.32
C GLY A 70 -5.85 15.90 15.32
N GLY A 71 -5.65 14.82 14.57
CA GLY A 71 -4.66 14.78 13.49
C GLY A 71 -4.98 15.76 12.36
N ARG A 72 -4.05 15.87 11.39
CA ARG A 72 -4.25 16.70 10.19
C ARG A 72 -5.50 16.25 9.42
N GLY A 73 -6.27 17.21 8.89
CA GLY A 73 -7.45 16.92 8.06
C GLY A 73 -8.69 16.39 8.82
N THR A 74 -8.68 16.34 10.15
CA THR A 74 -9.82 15.89 10.99
C THR A 74 -10.95 16.92 11.11
N GLY A 75 -10.72 18.16 10.67
CA GLY A 75 -11.70 19.25 10.68
C GLY A 75 -11.61 20.21 11.89
N LYS A 76 -10.42 20.38 12.50
CA LYS A 76 -10.18 21.27 13.66
C LYS A 76 -10.64 22.72 13.41
N SER A 77 -10.13 23.36 12.37
CA SER A 77 -10.48 24.75 12.00
C SER A 77 -11.96 24.92 11.74
N VAL A 78 -12.56 23.98 10.98
CA VAL A 78 -13.99 23.96 10.69
C VAL A 78 -14.81 23.84 11.98
N PHE A 79 -14.40 22.97 12.89
CA PHE A 79 -15.04 22.80 14.19
C PHE A 79 -14.98 24.07 15.05
N LEU A 80 -13.83 24.76 15.07
CA LEU A 80 -13.68 26.04 15.79
C LEU A 80 -14.55 27.16 15.20
N LYS A 81 -14.57 27.33 13.88
CA LYS A 81 -15.41 28.34 13.20
C LYS A 81 -16.89 28.18 13.52
N ASN A 82 -17.33 26.95 13.77
CA ASN A 82 -18.74 26.64 14.08
C ASN A 82 -19.06 26.65 15.59
N ALA A 83 -18.10 26.93 16.46
CA ALA A 83 -18.30 26.93 17.91
C ALA A 83 -19.41 27.89 18.36
N GLU A 84 -19.48 29.09 17.76
CA GLU A 84 -20.53 30.08 18.04
C GLU A 84 -21.92 29.57 17.64
N ALA A 85 -22.05 29.01 16.43
CA ALA A 85 -23.30 28.43 15.94
C ALA A 85 -23.77 27.27 16.83
N LEU A 86 -22.84 26.40 17.26
CA LEU A 86 -23.13 25.30 18.18
C LEU A 86 -23.64 25.78 19.53
N TRP A 87 -23.04 26.84 20.08
CA TRP A 87 -23.52 27.46 21.32
C TRP A 87 -24.90 28.08 21.14
N GLY A 88 -25.12 28.83 20.05
CA GLY A 88 -26.41 29.44 19.73
C GLY A 88 -27.54 28.41 19.60
N ASP A 89 -27.28 27.27 18.96
CA ASP A 89 -28.25 26.18 18.85
C ASP A 89 -28.51 25.50 20.21
N TYR A 90 -27.48 25.30 21.04
CA TYR A 90 -27.63 24.79 22.40
C TYR A 90 -28.55 25.69 23.26
N VAL A 91 -28.33 27.01 23.19
CA VAL A 91 -29.18 28.01 23.88
C VAL A 91 -30.63 27.94 23.40
N LYS A 92 -30.88 27.73 22.10
CA LYS A 92 -32.24 27.56 21.56
C LYS A 92 -32.90 26.26 22.01
N THR A 93 -32.14 25.18 22.21
CA THR A 93 -32.68 23.88 22.64
C THR A 93 -33.02 23.84 24.13
N GLU A 94 -32.24 24.51 24.98
CA GLU A 94 -32.42 24.54 26.44
C GLU A 94 -33.34 25.69 26.90
N LYS A 95 -34.51 25.83 26.27
CA LYS A 95 -35.48 26.88 26.63
C LYS A 95 -35.88 26.75 28.10
N GLY A 96 -35.63 27.80 28.88
CA GLY A 96 -36.01 27.91 30.30
C GLY A 96 -34.85 27.81 31.30
N LYS A 97 -33.62 27.53 30.84
CA LYS A 97 -32.40 27.52 31.68
C LYS A 97 -31.68 28.87 31.56
N THR A 98 -31.24 29.45 32.68
CA THR A 98 -30.37 30.64 32.67
C THR A 98 -28.95 30.25 32.25
N LEU A 99 -28.66 30.42 30.96
CA LEU A 99 -27.34 30.17 30.36
C LEU A 99 -26.50 31.47 30.33
N PRO A 100 -25.17 31.36 30.43
CA PRO A 100 -24.27 32.52 30.36
C PRO A 100 -24.27 33.13 28.95
N LYS A 101 -24.13 34.46 28.87
CA LYS A 101 -23.93 35.19 27.62
C LYS A 101 -22.46 35.13 27.24
N LEU A 102 -22.14 34.42 26.17
CA LEU A 102 -20.78 34.30 25.65
C LEU A 102 -20.62 35.18 24.41
N TYR A 103 -19.49 35.88 24.31
CA TYR A 103 -19.11 36.61 23.10
C TYR A 103 -17.99 35.86 22.38
N PHE A 104 -18.20 35.45 21.14
CA PHE A 104 -17.21 34.73 20.34
C PHE A 104 -16.42 35.73 19.49
N THR A 105 -15.10 35.72 19.61
CA THR A 105 -14.24 36.51 18.73
C THR A 105 -13.96 35.77 17.43
N PRO A 106 -13.53 36.45 16.35
CA PRO A 106 -13.01 35.80 15.17
C PRO A 106 -11.82 34.88 15.49
N LEU A 107 -11.55 33.95 14.58
CA LEU A 107 -10.48 32.98 14.74
C LEU A 107 -9.10 33.66 14.63
N ILE A 108 -8.22 33.39 15.61
CA ILE A 108 -6.83 33.84 15.61
C ILE A 108 -5.97 32.72 15.02
N ASP A 109 -5.22 33.04 13.97
CA ASP A 109 -4.22 32.15 13.38
C ASP A 109 -2.81 32.62 13.80
N PRO A 110 -2.13 31.92 14.72
CA PRO A 110 -0.77 32.26 15.14
C PRO A 110 0.28 32.12 14.04
N THR A 111 -0.01 31.43 12.93
CA THR A 111 0.93 31.32 11.81
C THR A 111 1.12 32.66 11.09
N LEU A 112 0.19 33.61 11.25
CA LEU A 112 0.27 34.95 10.67
C LEU A 112 1.19 35.91 11.45
N LEU A 113 1.72 35.50 12.61
CA LEU A 113 2.68 36.30 13.39
C LEU A 113 3.98 36.49 12.60
N GLN A 114 4.56 37.70 12.59
CA GLN A 114 5.95 37.90 12.14
C GLN A 114 6.96 37.50 13.23
N ASP A 115 8.24 37.34 12.91
CA ASP A 115 9.24 36.73 13.81
C ASP A 115 9.61 37.57 15.05
N HIS A 116 9.12 38.81 15.11
CA HIS A 116 9.37 39.74 16.22
C HIS A 116 8.09 40.19 16.93
N ASP A 117 6.93 39.73 16.50
CA ASP A 117 5.65 40.10 17.11
C ASP A 117 5.38 39.25 18.36
N SER A 118 5.12 39.92 19.48
CA SER A 118 4.60 39.25 20.67
C SER A 118 3.16 38.81 20.44
N PHE A 119 2.84 37.55 20.74
CA PHE A 119 1.45 37.05 20.68
C PHE A 119 0.50 37.85 21.59
N THR A 120 1.01 38.44 22.69
CA THR A 120 0.23 39.36 23.53
C THR A 120 -0.31 40.55 22.74
N ASN A 121 0.48 41.12 21.81
CA ASN A 121 0.06 42.27 21.00
C ASN A 121 -1.08 41.89 20.05
N VAL A 122 -1.00 40.68 19.48
CA VAL A 122 -2.07 40.15 18.63
C VAL A 122 -3.35 39.94 19.43
N LEU A 123 -3.27 39.39 20.65
CA LEU A 123 -4.43 39.24 21.53
C LEU A 123 -5.09 40.59 21.85
N VAL A 124 -4.29 41.60 22.21
CA VAL A 124 -4.79 42.95 22.52
C VAL A 124 -5.43 43.60 21.30
N ALA A 125 -4.77 43.56 20.14
CA ALA A 125 -5.29 44.10 18.89
C ALA A 125 -6.60 43.41 18.47
N HIS A 126 -6.67 42.10 18.66
CA HIS A 126 -7.85 41.30 18.32
C HIS A 126 -9.06 41.70 19.17
N ILE A 127 -8.90 41.75 20.50
CA ILE A 127 -9.97 42.20 21.42
C ILE A 127 -10.33 43.66 21.15
N TYR A 128 -9.34 44.52 20.92
CA TYR A 128 -9.55 45.93 20.59
C TYR A 128 -10.47 46.11 19.38
N ASN A 129 -10.19 45.41 18.27
CA ASN A 129 -11.01 45.50 17.06
C ASN A 129 -12.47 45.08 17.33
N GLN A 130 -12.70 44.02 18.10
CA GLN A 130 -14.06 43.59 18.46
C GLN A 130 -14.81 44.63 19.30
N VAL A 131 -14.12 45.29 20.24
CA VAL A 131 -14.71 46.36 21.05
C VAL A 131 -15.05 47.58 20.17
N ILE A 132 -14.17 47.96 19.24
CA ILE A 132 -14.43 49.07 18.32
C ILE A 132 -15.61 48.78 17.40
N ASP A 133 -15.73 47.56 16.87
CA ASP A 133 -16.85 47.14 16.04
C ASP A 133 -18.18 47.13 16.82
N ALA A 134 -18.15 46.72 18.10
CA ALA A 134 -19.31 46.80 18.98
C ALA A 134 -19.72 48.25 19.28
N LEU A 135 -18.75 49.16 19.41
CA LEU A 135 -19.00 50.59 19.60
C LEU A 135 -19.54 51.26 18.34
N SER A 136 -19.06 50.87 17.15
CA SER A 136 -19.47 51.45 15.86
C SER A 136 -20.86 50.99 15.40
N SER A 137 -21.27 49.77 15.77
CA SER A 137 -22.60 49.21 15.48
C SER A 137 -23.69 49.76 16.43
N CYS A 138 -23.33 50.32 17.58
CA CYS A 138 -24.22 50.96 18.54
C CYS A 138 -24.56 52.43 18.18
N VAL A 139 -25.15 52.69 17.01
CA VAL A 139 -25.57 54.07 16.62
C VAL A 139 -27.02 54.41 17.01
N LEU A 140 -27.80 53.48 17.57
CA LEU A 140 -29.22 53.75 17.89
C LEU A 140 -29.59 53.49 19.37
N GLN A 141 -29.61 54.61 20.12
CA GLN A 141 -30.45 54.96 21.29
C GLN A 141 -30.00 54.69 22.75
N LYS A 142 -30.00 55.80 23.52
CA LYS A 142 -30.50 56.02 24.91
C LYS A 142 -29.74 55.52 26.17
N GLU A 143 -28.49 55.06 26.08
CA GLU A 143 -27.64 54.77 27.27
C GLU A 143 -26.30 55.53 27.26
N ALA A 144 -26.32 56.83 26.93
CA ALA A 144 -25.11 57.61 26.61
C ALA A 144 -24.09 57.73 27.77
N GLU A 145 -24.53 57.89 29.02
CA GLU A 145 -23.61 58.16 30.15
C GLU A 145 -22.83 56.92 30.62
N ASN A 146 -23.48 55.76 30.72
CA ASN A 146 -22.83 54.52 31.16
C ASN A 146 -21.89 53.95 30.08
N GLN A 147 -22.24 54.12 28.79
CA GLN A 147 -21.36 53.74 27.69
C GLN A 147 -20.11 54.63 27.60
N GLU A 148 -20.26 55.95 27.79
CA GLU A 148 -19.11 56.87 27.74
C GLU A 148 -18.12 56.58 28.87
N LYS A 149 -18.62 56.26 30.08
CA LYS A 149 -17.77 55.82 31.20
C LYS A 149 -17.04 54.52 30.88
N ASN A 150 -17.74 53.49 30.41
CA ASN A 150 -17.12 52.21 30.04
C ASN A 150 -16.05 52.38 28.94
N LYS A 151 -16.29 53.28 27.98
CA LYS A 151 -15.34 53.63 26.92
C LYS A 151 -14.09 54.31 27.49
N GLN A 152 -14.25 55.26 28.41
CA GLN A 152 -13.12 55.91 29.08
C GLN A 152 -12.30 54.92 29.92
N ASP A 153 -12.97 54.04 30.67
CA ASP A 153 -12.31 53.00 31.47
C ASP A 153 -11.54 52.01 30.57
N PHE A 154 -12.10 51.65 29.41
CA PHE A 154 -11.43 50.79 28.42
C PHE A 154 -10.17 51.44 27.83
N TYR A 155 -10.24 52.68 27.35
CA TYR A 155 -9.05 53.37 26.80
C TYR A 155 -7.97 53.61 27.87
N LYS A 156 -8.39 53.84 29.12
CA LYS A 156 -7.47 53.95 30.25
C LYS A 156 -6.76 52.62 30.53
N ALA A 157 -7.49 51.51 30.58
CA ALA A 157 -6.91 50.18 30.77
C ALA A 157 -5.98 49.79 29.61
N LEU A 158 -6.39 50.04 28.37
CA LEU A 158 -5.58 49.82 27.17
C LEU A 158 -4.27 50.62 27.20
N ARG A 159 -4.34 51.91 27.56
CA ARG A 159 -3.15 52.77 27.66
C ARG A 159 -2.17 52.25 28.70
N ASN A 160 -2.66 51.92 29.90
CA ASN A 160 -1.82 51.36 30.96
C ASN A 160 -1.15 50.05 30.52
N LEU A 161 -1.89 49.20 29.81
CA LEU A 161 -1.37 47.93 29.29
C LEU A 161 -0.31 48.17 28.19
N ALA A 162 -0.55 49.07 27.24
CA ALA A 162 0.39 49.40 26.18
C ALA A 162 1.70 49.99 26.72
N GLU A 163 1.62 50.94 27.67
CA GLU A 163 2.79 51.52 28.34
C GLU A 163 3.60 50.44 29.10
N ALA A 164 2.93 49.43 29.66
CA ALA A 164 3.61 48.31 30.33
C ALA A 164 4.23 47.30 29.34
N ILE A 165 3.64 47.12 28.15
CA ILE A 165 4.14 46.24 27.09
C ILE A 165 5.34 46.85 26.36
N GLU A 166 5.40 48.18 26.17
CA GLU A 166 6.52 48.92 25.53
C GLU A 166 7.76 49.07 26.42
N GLN A 167 7.70 48.64 27.69
CA GLN A 167 8.85 48.58 28.60
C GLN A 167 9.52 47.18 28.71
N PRO A 168 9.72 46.37 27.65
CA PRO A 168 10.62 45.24 27.76
C PRO A 168 12.03 45.82 27.65
N GLY A 169 12.70 45.90 28.80
CA GLY A 169 13.98 46.59 29.00
C GLY A 169 14.86 46.70 27.76
N GLU A 170 15.31 47.93 27.49
CA GLU A 170 16.55 48.16 26.75
C GLU A 170 17.55 47.09 27.18
N ARG A 171 18.10 46.37 26.20
CA ARG A 171 19.08 45.31 26.42
C ARG A 171 20.25 45.89 27.22
N SER A 172 20.27 45.66 28.52
CA SER A 172 21.37 46.08 29.36
C SER A 172 21.62 45.07 30.47
N ASP A 173 22.89 44.71 30.59
CA ASP A 173 23.46 43.88 31.64
C ASP A 173 23.24 44.53 33.01
N HIS A 174 22.08 44.33 33.62
CA HIS A 174 21.75 44.96 34.90
C HIS A 174 21.63 43.96 36.05
N THR A 175 22.26 44.36 37.16
CA THR A 175 22.37 43.63 38.43
C THR A 175 21.37 44.18 39.45
N GLY A 176 20.74 43.28 40.22
CA GLY A 176 19.98 43.62 41.42
C GLY A 176 18.60 44.26 41.18
N LEU A 177 18.54 45.59 41.18
CA LEU A 177 17.29 46.37 41.31
C LEU A 177 16.47 46.41 40.01
N ASP A 178 17.13 46.53 38.86
CA ASP A 178 16.44 46.52 37.56
C ASP A 178 15.80 45.17 37.25
N LYS A 179 16.39 44.06 37.74
CA LYS A 179 15.73 42.73 37.70
C LYS A 179 14.48 42.70 38.56
N ILE A 180 14.49 43.30 39.75
CA ILE A 180 13.29 43.38 40.61
C ILE A 180 12.22 44.25 39.95
N ILE A 181 12.60 45.37 39.30
CA ILE A 181 11.69 46.20 38.52
C ILE A 181 11.10 45.41 37.35
N GLN A 182 11.91 44.63 36.63
CA GLN A 182 11.50 43.74 35.54
C GLN A 182 10.56 42.61 36.00
N TYR A 183 10.81 42.01 37.17
CA TYR A 183 9.90 41.02 37.77
C TYR A 183 8.60 41.68 38.26
N SER A 184 8.67 42.90 38.77
CA SER A 184 7.49 43.68 39.17
C SER A 184 6.65 44.11 37.97
N SER A 185 7.26 44.39 36.82
CA SER A 185 6.55 44.76 35.58
C SER A 185 5.88 43.53 34.94
N GLY A 186 6.52 42.35 34.95
CA GLY A 186 5.89 41.10 34.48
C GLY A 186 4.56 40.77 35.19
N ILE A 187 4.54 40.90 36.53
CA ILE A 187 3.35 40.69 37.38
C ILE A 187 2.30 41.79 37.13
N LYS A 188 2.73 43.04 36.90
CA LYS A 188 1.82 44.14 36.55
C LYS A 188 1.13 43.92 35.20
N ILE A 189 1.82 43.36 34.19
CA ILE A 189 1.21 43.15 32.87
C ILE A 189 0.05 42.14 32.95
N ASP A 190 0.11 41.11 33.79
CA ASP A 190 -1.00 40.15 33.96
C ASP A 190 -2.24 40.85 34.53
N ALA A 191 -2.06 41.62 35.60
CA ALA A 191 -3.15 42.37 36.23
C ALA A 191 -3.75 43.43 35.28
N LEU A 192 -2.90 44.16 34.56
CA LEU A 192 -3.32 45.17 33.57
C LEU A 192 -4.05 44.51 32.39
N PHE A 193 -3.63 43.33 31.96
CA PHE A 193 -4.33 42.56 30.93
C PHE A 193 -5.72 42.14 31.41
N TYR A 194 -5.86 41.69 32.66
CA TYR A 194 -7.17 41.36 33.23
C TYR A 194 -8.09 42.57 33.35
N GLU A 195 -7.57 43.72 33.79
CA GLU A 195 -8.32 44.98 33.82
C GLU A 195 -8.80 45.40 32.42
N PHE A 196 -7.95 45.26 31.41
CA PHE A 196 -8.29 45.51 30.01
C PHE A 196 -9.43 44.59 29.52
N VAL A 197 -9.35 43.29 29.82
CA VAL A 197 -10.37 42.30 29.45
C VAL A 197 -11.69 42.56 30.17
N ALA A 198 -11.65 42.90 31.45
CA ALA A 198 -12.84 43.24 32.23
C ALA A 198 -13.55 44.48 31.66
N ALA A 199 -12.78 45.51 31.27
CA ALA A 199 -13.32 46.69 30.60
C ALA A 199 -13.92 46.37 29.22
N ALA A 200 -13.28 45.50 28.44
CA ALA A 200 -13.80 45.03 27.14
C ALA A 200 -15.12 44.27 27.31
N LYS A 201 -15.20 43.34 28.27
CA LYS A 201 -16.39 42.56 28.62
C LYS A 201 -17.60 43.44 28.94
N ASN A 202 -17.39 44.53 29.68
CA ASN A 202 -18.45 45.48 30.03
C ASN A 202 -19.02 46.20 28.79
N ILE A 203 -18.20 46.47 27.78
CA ILE A 203 -18.66 47.06 26.51
C ILE A 203 -19.39 46.01 25.66
N LEU A 204 -18.87 44.79 25.59
CA LEU A 204 -19.44 43.67 24.83
C LEU A 204 -20.71 43.07 25.47
N LYS A 205 -21.05 43.47 26.71
CA LYS A 205 -22.24 43.03 27.47
C LYS A 205 -22.36 41.49 27.58
N CYS A 206 -21.24 40.81 27.84
CA CYS A 206 -21.15 39.35 27.99
C CYS A 206 -20.64 38.92 29.38
N ASP A 207 -20.85 37.65 29.74
CA ASP A 207 -20.30 37.03 30.95
C ASP A 207 -18.85 36.57 30.74
N ALA A 208 -18.50 36.10 29.53
CA ALA A 208 -17.14 35.72 29.15
C ALA A 208 -16.89 35.87 27.64
N ILE A 209 -15.63 36.10 27.28
CA ILE A 209 -15.16 36.20 25.90
C ILE A 209 -14.53 34.86 25.50
N VAL A 210 -15.07 34.22 24.47
CA VAL A 210 -14.53 32.99 23.89
C VAL A 210 -13.54 33.36 22.80
N LEU A 211 -12.31 32.84 22.91
CA LEU A 211 -11.19 33.19 22.06
C LEU A 211 -10.68 31.95 21.29
N PRO A 212 -11.08 31.75 20.02
CA PRO A 212 -10.60 30.66 19.19
C PRO A 212 -9.18 30.93 18.67
N ILE A 213 -8.26 30.01 18.94
CA ILE A 213 -6.87 30.03 18.49
C ILE A 213 -6.63 28.75 17.69
N ASP A 214 -6.42 28.88 16.38
CA ASP A 214 -6.33 27.75 15.46
C ASP A 214 -4.88 27.37 15.12
N ASP A 215 -4.65 26.10 14.79
CA ASP A 215 -3.42 25.57 14.21
C ASP A 215 -2.10 26.07 14.85
N VAL A 216 -2.08 26.17 16.19
CA VAL A 216 -0.87 26.56 16.95
C VAL A 216 0.30 25.60 16.64
N ASP A 217 -0.01 24.35 16.33
CA ASP A 217 0.94 23.29 15.97
C ASP A 217 1.59 23.48 14.59
N MET A 218 1.04 24.34 13.72
CA MET A 218 1.67 24.68 12.43
C MET A 218 2.78 25.71 12.54
N ALA A 219 2.77 26.56 13.56
CA ALA A 219 3.83 27.53 13.83
C ALA A 219 4.91 26.94 14.75
N LEU A 220 5.70 25.97 14.26
CA LEU A 220 6.67 25.20 15.08
C LEU A 220 7.55 26.08 15.99
N ASP A 221 8.08 27.18 15.48
CA ASP A 221 8.99 28.08 16.22
C ASP A 221 8.26 28.97 17.24
N LYS A 222 6.94 29.17 17.09
CA LYS A 222 6.11 30.06 17.91
C LYS A 222 5.15 29.30 18.82
N ALA A 223 4.95 28.00 18.59
CA ALA A 223 3.99 27.20 19.33
C ALA A 223 4.25 27.23 20.84
N TYR A 224 5.52 27.14 21.26
CA TYR A 224 5.88 27.21 22.68
C TYR A 224 5.62 28.60 23.29
N SER A 225 5.92 29.68 22.58
CA SER A 225 5.64 31.05 23.07
C SER A 225 4.14 31.29 23.16
N VAL A 226 3.36 30.82 22.18
CA VAL A 226 1.89 30.87 22.21
C VAL A 226 1.33 30.08 23.41
N LEU A 227 1.82 28.87 23.67
CA LEU A 227 1.42 28.07 24.83
C LEU A 227 1.79 28.75 26.16
N GLU A 228 2.93 29.44 26.23
CA GLU A 228 3.32 30.23 27.42
C GLU A 228 2.40 31.42 27.63
N GLU A 229 1.99 32.12 26.57
CA GLU A 229 1.02 33.23 26.66
C GLU A 229 -0.37 32.72 27.06
N ILE A 230 -0.82 31.56 26.54
CA ILE A 230 -2.05 30.89 27.01
C ILE A 230 -1.94 30.61 28.52
N ARG A 231 -0.80 30.08 28.96
CA ARG A 231 -0.56 29.73 30.38
C ARG A 231 -0.51 30.97 31.29
N ARG A 232 0.09 32.07 30.83
CA ARG A 232 0.31 33.28 31.66
C ARG A 232 -0.87 34.26 31.56
N ARG A 233 -1.20 34.70 30.34
CA ARG A 233 -2.17 35.78 30.08
C ARG A 233 -3.61 35.30 29.98
N LEU A 234 -3.85 34.10 29.45
CA LEU A 234 -5.22 33.61 29.25
C LEU A 234 -5.77 32.79 30.42
N SER A 235 -5.05 32.76 31.55
CA SER A 235 -5.53 32.17 32.82
C SER A 235 -6.51 33.10 33.56
N CYS A 236 -7.43 33.71 32.82
CA CYS A 236 -8.40 34.68 33.31
C CYS A 236 -9.81 34.05 33.31
N PRO A 237 -10.62 34.21 34.37
CA PRO A 237 -12.01 33.73 34.39
C PRO A 237 -12.89 34.29 33.27
N ASP A 238 -12.59 35.51 32.81
CA ASP A 238 -13.36 36.23 31.79
C ASP A 238 -13.05 35.81 30.35
N ILE A 239 -12.01 35.00 30.14
CA ILE A 239 -11.63 34.48 28.82
C ILE A 239 -11.73 32.95 28.81
N ILE A 240 -12.28 32.42 27.73
CA ILE A 240 -12.30 30.99 27.44
C ILE A 240 -11.48 30.73 26.18
N PRO A 241 -10.22 30.28 26.30
CA PRO A 241 -9.41 29.91 25.14
C PRO A 241 -9.90 28.61 24.52
N LEU A 242 -10.23 28.62 23.23
CA LEU A 242 -10.46 27.42 22.42
C LEU A 242 -9.22 27.20 21.55
N VAL A 243 -8.37 26.27 21.94
CA VAL A 243 -7.09 26.03 21.27
C VAL A 243 -7.20 24.80 20.39
N SER A 244 -6.86 24.88 19.11
CA SER A 244 -6.74 23.69 18.25
C SER A 244 -5.29 23.28 18.03
N GLY A 245 -5.06 21.97 17.99
CA GLY A 245 -3.76 21.39 17.65
C GLY A 245 -3.65 19.91 17.96
N ASP A 246 -2.58 19.29 17.49
CA ASP A 246 -2.26 17.91 17.82
C ASP A 246 -1.49 17.83 19.16
N LEU A 247 -2.01 17.01 20.09
CA LEU A 247 -1.43 16.84 21.41
C LEU A 247 -0.04 16.20 21.36
N GLU A 248 0.19 15.26 20.44
CA GLU A 248 1.49 14.61 20.26
C GLU A 248 2.52 15.60 19.72
N LEU A 249 2.11 16.46 18.77
CA LEU A 249 2.97 17.53 18.25
C LEU A 249 3.30 18.55 19.33
N TYR A 250 2.34 18.98 20.15
CA TYR A 250 2.62 19.86 21.28
C TYR A 250 3.60 19.24 22.28
N GLN A 251 3.44 17.96 22.60
CA GLN A 251 4.35 17.27 23.50
C GLN A 251 5.77 17.26 22.93
N HIS A 252 5.90 16.99 21.63
CA HIS A 252 7.17 17.01 20.92
C HIS A 252 7.80 18.42 20.94
N LEU A 253 7.02 19.46 20.62
CA LEU A 253 7.48 20.86 20.56
C LEU A 253 7.94 21.39 21.92
N VAL A 254 7.20 21.10 22.98
CA VAL A 254 7.58 21.46 24.35
C VAL A 254 8.85 20.70 24.74
N LYS A 255 8.94 19.41 24.42
CA LYS A 255 10.12 18.59 24.69
C LYS A 255 11.37 19.15 23.98
N LEU A 256 11.27 19.54 22.72
CA LEU A 256 12.37 20.16 21.97
C LEU A 256 12.85 21.46 22.63
N ASN A 257 11.93 22.35 23.01
CA ASN A 257 12.27 23.60 23.70
C ASN A 257 12.91 23.35 25.08
N LEU A 258 12.43 22.37 25.84
CA LEU A 258 13.02 21.98 27.12
C LEU A 258 14.44 21.41 26.93
N ILE A 259 14.65 20.57 25.92
CA ILE A 259 15.98 20.04 25.59
C ILE A 259 16.92 21.17 25.18
N GLN A 260 16.49 22.10 24.32
CA GLN A 260 17.30 23.25 23.91
C GLN A 260 17.71 24.08 25.14
N SER A 261 16.78 24.35 26.04
CA SER A 261 17.03 25.08 27.29
C SER A 261 17.99 24.35 28.23
N LEU A 262 17.91 23.01 28.30
CA LEU A 262 18.78 22.18 29.16
C LEU A 262 20.18 21.97 28.55
N SER A 263 20.28 21.82 27.23
CA SER A 263 21.53 21.60 26.50
C SER A 263 22.46 22.81 26.50
N GLY A 264 21.93 24.03 26.64
CA GLY A 264 22.74 25.22 26.89
C GLY A 264 23.45 25.22 28.25
N SER A 265 23.10 24.30 29.16
CA SER A 265 23.67 24.20 30.51
C SER A 265 24.55 22.96 30.74
N PHE A 266 24.38 21.89 29.95
CA PHE A 266 25.15 20.65 30.08
C PHE A 266 25.41 20.04 28.70
N GLY A 267 26.67 20.04 28.27
CA GLY A 267 27.11 19.38 27.05
C GLY A 267 27.21 17.87 27.25
N GLU A 268 26.10 17.15 27.09
CA GLU A 268 26.05 15.76 26.59
C GLU A 268 24.60 15.25 26.55
N LYS A 269 24.19 14.70 25.39
CA LYS A 269 22.88 14.07 25.18
C LYS A 269 22.82 12.71 25.90
N ASN A 270 22.44 12.71 27.17
CA ASN A 270 22.13 11.47 27.90
C ASN A 270 20.70 10.99 27.61
N LEU A 271 20.52 9.68 27.33
CA LEU A 271 19.20 9.02 27.22
C LEU A 271 18.30 9.27 28.46
N TYR A 272 18.91 9.49 29.62
CA TYR A 272 18.22 9.83 30.87
C TYR A 272 17.55 11.21 30.84
N GLY A 273 18.10 12.16 30.08
CA GLY A 273 17.51 13.49 29.88
C GLY A 273 16.26 13.43 29.01
N ASP A 274 16.20 12.49 28.07
CA ASP A 274 15.11 12.37 27.11
C ASP A 274 13.80 11.83 27.74
N GLN A 275 13.91 10.91 28.70
CA GLN A 275 12.75 10.42 29.46
C GLN A 275 12.24 11.45 30.47
N LYS A 276 13.15 12.20 31.12
CA LYS A 276 12.77 13.28 32.06
C LYS A 276 12.14 14.46 31.33
N SER A 277 12.66 14.85 30.17
CA SER A 277 12.09 15.94 29.37
C SER A 277 10.69 15.58 28.85
N GLY A 278 10.45 14.32 28.49
CA GLY A 278 9.12 13.82 28.13
C GLY A 278 8.09 13.99 29.25
N LYS A 279 8.41 13.50 30.47
CA LYS A 279 7.54 13.66 31.65
C LYS A 279 7.30 15.12 32.03
N LEU A 280 8.31 15.97 31.86
CA LEU A 280 8.19 17.41 32.12
C LEU A 280 7.30 18.10 31.10
N ALA A 281 7.38 17.73 29.82
CA ALA A 281 6.50 18.22 28.77
C ALA A 281 5.04 17.82 29.03
N GLU A 282 4.78 16.57 29.44
CA GLU A 282 3.44 16.12 29.83
C GLU A 282 2.88 16.90 31.01
N ALA A 283 3.68 17.10 32.06
CA ALA A 283 3.29 17.88 33.24
C ALA A 283 3.01 19.34 32.89
N TYR A 284 3.80 19.93 32.00
CA TYR A 284 3.57 21.27 31.46
C TYR A 284 2.24 21.33 30.71
N LEU A 285 1.99 20.43 29.76
CA LEU A 285 0.75 20.42 28.98
C LEU A 285 -0.48 20.13 29.84
N ALA A 286 -0.37 19.28 30.87
CA ALA A 286 -1.46 19.05 31.81
C ALA A 286 -1.83 20.32 32.62
N LYS A 287 -0.89 21.26 32.77
CA LYS A 287 -1.13 22.56 33.40
C LYS A 287 -1.72 23.58 32.43
N VAL A 288 -1.19 23.68 31.20
CA VAL A 288 -1.67 24.65 30.20
C VAL A 288 -3.01 24.24 29.62
N LEU A 289 -3.16 22.95 29.29
CA LEU A 289 -4.30 22.35 28.62
C LEU A 289 -4.82 21.18 29.47
N PRO A 290 -5.67 21.43 30.49
CA PRO A 290 -6.06 20.40 31.45
C PRO A 290 -6.76 19.20 30.82
N ASN A 291 -6.41 17.98 31.26
CA ASN A 291 -6.86 16.72 30.64
C ASN A 291 -8.39 16.60 30.49
N HIS A 292 -9.16 17.09 31.46
CA HIS A 292 -10.62 16.96 31.51
C HIS A 292 -11.36 17.99 30.64
N TYR A 293 -10.64 18.95 30.06
CA TYR A 293 -11.14 19.93 29.09
C TYR A 293 -10.58 19.70 27.67
N ARG A 294 -9.90 18.56 27.45
CA ARG A 294 -9.45 18.14 26.13
C ARG A 294 -10.58 17.42 25.41
N ILE A 295 -10.90 17.89 24.22
CA ILE A 295 -11.87 17.30 23.32
C ILE A 295 -11.10 16.70 22.14
N ALA A 296 -11.02 15.37 22.09
CA ALA A 296 -10.46 14.68 20.94
C ALA A 296 -11.52 14.52 19.84
N LEU A 297 -11.22 15.02 18.64
CA LEU A 297 -12.01 14.74 17.44
C LEU A 297 -11.82 13.29 17.04
N LYS A 298 -12.90 12.67 16.57
CA LYS A 298 -12.84 11.27 16.13
C LYS A 298 -12.08 11.14 14.81
N PRO A 299 -11.30 10.06 14.66
CA PRO A 299 -10.66 9.76 13.38
C PRO A 299 -11.72 9.31 12.36
N ILE A 300 -11.38 9.32 11.08
CA ILE A 300 -12.36 9.17 9.99
C ILE A 300 -12.98 7.76 9.96
N GLU A 301 -12.21 6.76 10.38
CA GLU A 301 -12.59 5.34 10.41
C GLU A 301 -13.82 5.11 11.31
N ASP A 302 -13.95 5.90 12.39
CA ASP A 302 -15.08 5.85 13.31
C ASP A 302 -16.34 6.53 12.76
N LEU A 303 -16.20 7.38 11.73
CA LEU A 303 -17.25 8.24 11.21
C LEU A 303 -17.83 7.73 9.88
N VAL A 304 -17.00 7.13 9.02
CA VAL A 304 -17.37 6.70 7.65
C VAL A 304 -18.55 5.74 7.61
N SER A 305 -18.73 4.90 8.64
CA SER A 305 -19.85 3.96 8.72
C SER A 305 -21.23 4.64 8.87
N TYR A 306 -21.24 5.88 9.36
CA TYR A 306 -22.45 6.68 9.55
C TYR A 306 -22.65 7.74 8.46
N LEU A 307 -21.74 7.81 7.49
CA LEU A 307 -21.71 8.83 6.45
C LEU A 307 -22.66 8.50 5.30
N THR A 308 -23.55 9.45 5.01
CA THR A 308 -24.42 9.47 3.85
C THR A 308 -24.00 10.62 2.94
N ILE A 309 -23.76 10.30 1.66
CA ILE A 309 -23.45 11.24 0.60
C ILE A 309 -24.77 11.69 -0.03
N ILE A 310 -24.97 13.00 -0.15
CA ILE A 310 -26.08 13.60 -0.90
C ILE A 310 -25.49 14.17 -2.18
N ASP A 311 -25.91 13.61 -3.30
CA ASP A 311 -25.45 13.99 -4.64
C ASP A 311 -26.68 14.32 -5.50
N PRO A 312 -26.86 15.60 -5.89
CA PRO A 312 -28.07 16.07 -6.58
C PRO A 312 -28.36 15.35 -7.90
N GLU A 313 -27.35 14.75 -8.53
CA GLU A 313 -27.47 14.07 -9.81
C GLU A 313 -27.82 12.57 -9.69
N LEU A 314 -27.91 12.04 -8.46
CA LEU A 314 -28.34 10.66 -8.23
C LEU A 314 -29.83 10.47 -8.55
N SER A 315 -30.18 9.32 -9.13
CA SER A 315 -31.56 8.94 -9.46
C SER A 315 -32.32 8.22 -8.33
N THR A 316 -31.73 8.11 -7.13
CA THR A 316 -32.33 7.45 -5.97
C THR A 316 -33.45 8.29 -5.34
N SER A 317 -34.38 7.69 -4.60
CA SER A 317 -35.56 8.36 -4.02
C SER A 317 -35.27 9.60 -3.16
N ASN A 318 -34.05 9.73 -2.60
CA ASN A 318 -33.60 10.86 -1.80
C ASN A 318 -32.26 11.46 -2.25
N ASN A 319 -31.73 11.10 -3.44
CA ASN A 319 -30.40 11.51 -3.88
C ASN A 319 -29.27 11.15 -2.88
N GLU A 320 -29.46 10.05 -2.13
CA GLU A 320 -28.62 9.65 -1.00
C GLU A 320 -27.92 8.31 -1.27
N LYS A 321 -26.62 8.23 -0.94
CA LYS A 321 -25.83 7.00 -0.99
C LYS A 321 -24.96 6.86 0.26
N SER A 322 -25.02 5.70 0.92
CA SER A 322 -24.11 5.41 2.04
C SER A 322 -22.67 5.33 1.53
N TYR A 323 -21.71 5.87 2.29
CA TYR A 323 -20.29 5.83 1.96
C TYR A 323 -19.76 4.40 1.77
N THR A 324 -20.19 3.43 2.58
CA THR A 324 -19.80 2.03 2.42
C THR A 324 -20.24 1.46 1.08
N LYS A 325 -21.46 1.82 0.63
CA LYS A 325 -21.95 1.40 -0.68
C LYS A 325 -21.23 2.12 -1.81
N TYR A 326 -20.90 3.40 -1.63
CA TYR A 326 -20.05 4.15 -2.56
C TYR A 326 -18.70 3.44 -2.75
N GLN A 327 -17.98 3.09 -1.69
CA GLN A 327 -16.69 2.39 -1.78
C GLN A 327 -16.79 1.07 -2.56
N VAL A 328 -17.81 0.25 -2.30
CA VAL A 328 -18.03 -1.03 -3.00
C VAL A 328 -18.29 -0.78 -4.48
N ASP A 329 -19.16 0.17 -4.82
CA ASP A 329 -19.48 0.51 -6.20
C ASP A 329 -18.26 1.10 -6.92
N SER A 330 -17.47 1.96 -6.27
CA SER A 330 -16.22 2.52 -6.83
C SER A 330 -15.20 1.42 -7.13
N LYS A 331 -15.00 0.47 -6.21
CA LYS A 331 -14.13 -0.70 -6.46
C LYS A 331 -14.63 -1.51 -7.66
N LYS A 332 -15.92 -1.81 -7.71
CA LYS A 332 -16.51 -2.58 -8.81
C LYS A 332 -16.39 -1.84 -10.16
N TYR A 333 -16.52 -0.52 -10.14
CA TYR A 333 -16.42 0.32 -11.33
C TYR A 333 -15.03 0.28 -11.96
N PHE A 334 -13.97 0.52 -11.18
CA PHE A 334 -12.60 0.58 -11.72
C PHE A 334 -11.95 -0.80 -11.92
N PHE A 335 -12.20 -1.75 -11.03
CA PHE A 335 -11.51 -3.04 -11.04
C PHE A 335 -12.31 -4.17 -11.70
N GLY A 336 -13.59 -3.93 -12.02
CA GLY A 336 -14.47 -4.95 -12.57
C GLY A 336 -14.94 -5.98 -11.53
N PRO A 337 -15.56 -7.08 -11.98
CA PRO A 337 -16.17 -8.09 -11.11
C PRO A 337 -15.15 -9.11 -10.55
N ILE A 338 -14.04 -8.63 -9.96
CA ILE A 338 -13.02 -9.50 -9.32
C ILE A 338 -13.18 -9.51 -7.79
N ASN A 339 -12.72 -10.58 -7.13
CA ASN A 339 -12.99 -10.83 -5.71
C ASN A 339 -12.12 -10.06 -4.68
N GLY A 340 -11.10 -9.31 -5.13
CA GLY A 340 -10.25 -8.50 -4.26
C GLY A 340 -9.16 -9.26 -3.50
N GLU A 341 -9.03 -10.58 -3.72
CA GLU A 341 -7.98 -11.39 -3.12
C GLU A 341 -6.58 -10.91 -3.52
N GLU A 342 -5.57 -11.16 -2.69
CA GLU A 342 -4.18 -10.71 -2.91
C GLU A 342 -4.07 -9.21 -3.26
N LYS A 343 -4.97 -8.38 -2.70
CA LYS A 343 -5.03 -6.92 -2.95
C LYS A 343 -5.28 -6.58 -4.43
N SER A 344 -5.98 -7.42 -5.18
CA SER A 344 -6.25 -7.19 -6.61
C SER A 344 -7.15 -5.97 -6.89
N THR A 345 -7.92 -5.52 -5.90
CA THR A 345 -8.79 -4.33 -5.95
C THR A 345 -8.30 -3.22 -5.01
N ASP A 346 -7.00 -3.14 -4.78
CA ASP A 346 -6.42 -2.17 -3.86
C ASP A 346 -6.38 -0.78 -4.48
N TYR A 347 -6.85 0.20 -3.73
CA TYR A 347 -6.92 1.59 -4.15
C TYR A 347 -6.73 2.50 -2.93
N PRO A 348 -6.19 3.72 -3.10
CA PRO A 348 -5.88 4.58 -1.99
C PRO A 348 -7.17 5.07 -1.32
N LEU A 349 -7.38 4.62 -0.09
CA LEU A 349 -8.50 5.04 0.75
C LEU A 349 -8.16 6.34 1.47
N PRO A 350 -9.12 7.27 1.62
CA PRO A 350 -8.90 8.51 2.34
C PRO A 350 -8.71 8.24 3.84
N THR A 351 -7.74 8.91 4.44
CA THR A 351 -7.33 8.79 5.86
C THR A 351 -7.84 9.94 6.74
N SER A 352 -8.39 10.99 6.13
CA SER A 352 -8.91 12.14 6.85
C SER A 352 -10.28 12.58 6.33
N ALA A 353 -11.01 13.35 7.13
CA ALA A 353 -12.30 13.89 6.73
C ALA A 353 -12.19 14.80 5.50
N ARG A 354 -11.09 15.58 5.43
CA ARG A 354 -10.73 16.39 4.24
C ARG A 354 -10.59 15.51 3.00
N GLU A 355 -9.80 14.45 3.09
CA GLU A 355 -9.57 13.52 1.97
C GLU A 355 -10.85 12.80 1.52
N VAL A 356 -11.75 12.45 2.45
CA VAL A 356 -13.07 11.90 2.09
C VAL A 356 -13.87 12.92 1.26
N GLY A 357 -13.89 14.18 1.67
CA GLY A 357 -14.55 15.25 0.93
C GLY A 357 -13.96 15.43 -0.47
N GLN A 358 -12.64 15.46 -0.57
CA GLN A 358 -11.92 15.60 -1.84
C GLN A 358 -12.16 14.43 -2.79
N LEU A 359 -12.06 13.19 -2.30
CA LEU A 359 -12.30 11.99 -3.12
C LEU A 359 -13.72 11.98 -3.68
N ILE A 360 -14.73 12.24 -2.85
CA ILE A 360 -16.13 12.17 -3.29
C ILE A 360 -16.46 13.29 -4.27
N ARG A 361 -15.85 14.47 -4.13
CA ARG A 361 -16.02 15.57 -5.10
C ARG A 361 -15.28 15.32 -6.41
N LEU A 362 -14.13 14.65 -6.35
CA LEU A 362 -13.35 14.26 -7.51
C LEU A 362 -13.99 13.08 -8.28
N LEU A 363 -14.60 12.14 -7.55
CA LEU A 363 -15.31 10.98 -8.08
C LEU A 363 -16.73 10.90 -7.51
N PRO A 364 -17.67 11.75 -7.95
CA PRO A 364 -19.04 11.76 -7.44
C PRO A 364 -19.76 10.44 -7.69
N PRO A 365 -20.65 10.02 -6.77
CA PRO A 365 -21.48 8.82 -6.98
C PRO A 365 -22.28 8.82 -8.30
N SER A 366 -22.70 9.98 -8.81
CA SER A 366 -23.46 10.13 -10.04
C SER A 366 -22.69 9.75 -11.30
N THR A 367 -21.36 9.93 -11.32
CA THR A 367 -20.53 9.60 -12.50
C THR A 367 -20.38 8.09 -12.67
N MET A 368 -20.28 7.38 -11.54
CA MET A 368 -19.95 5.94 -11.48
C MET A 368 -21.10 4.98 -11.83
N HIS A 369 -22.25 5.47 -12.29
CA HIS A 369 -23.46 4.67 -12.56
C HIS A 369 -23.95 4.72 -14.01
N LYS A 370 -23.28 5.46 -14.89
CA LYS A 370 -23.61 5.45 -16.32
C LYS A 370 -22.98 4.20 -16.94
N ASP A 371 -23.62 3.06 -16.69
CA ASP A 371 -23.34 1.75 -17.30
C ASP A 371 -23.59 1.72 -18.83
N GLY A 372 -23.63 2.89 -19.47
CA GLY A 372 -23.91 3.10 -20.88
C GLY A 372 -22.73 3.77 -21.58
N VAL A 373 -21.98 2.96 -22.34
CA VAL A 373 -21.36 3.18 -23.68
C VAL A 373 -20.96 4.61 -24.09
N ASN A 374 -20.58 5.50 -23.17
CA ASN A 374 -20.10 6.83 -23.51
C ASN A 374 -18.63 6.95 -23.10
N CYS A 375 -17.74 6.66 -24.05
CA CYS A 375 -16.27 6.62 -23.85
C CYS A 375 -15.69 7.91 -23.26
N LYS A 376 -16.36 9.06 -23.44
CA LYS A 376 -15.95 10.35 -22.87
C LYS A 376 -16.07 10.39 -21.35
N THR A 377 -17.13 9.81 -20.78
CA THR A 377 -17.37 9.82 -19.33
C THR A 377 -16.43 8.87 -18.59
N SER A 378 -16.05 7.74 -19.22
CA SER A 378 -15.05 6.82 -18.68
C SER A 378 -13.65 7.45 -18.60
N LEU A 379 -13.27 8.29 -19.57
CA LEU A 379 -11.97 8.97 -19.58
C LEU A 379 -11.82 9.92 -18.38
N GLU A 380 -12.82 10.78 -18.15
CA GLU A 380 -12.83 11.76 -17.05
C GLU A 380 -12.73 11.08 -15.68
N ASP A 381 -13.41 9.94 -15.50
CA ASP A 381 -13.34 9.14 -14.27
C ASP A 381 -11.93 8.54 -14.07
N TRP A 382 -11.29 8.06 -15.14
CA TRP A 382 -9.92 7.53 -15.07
C TRP A 382 -8.87 8.62 -14.85
N GLU A 383 -9.05 9.81 -15.42
CA GLU A 383 -8.21 10.98 -15.12
C GLU A 383 -8.35 11.41 -13.66
N SER A 384 -9.58 11.39 -13.14
CA SER A 384 -9.87 11.65 -11.73
C SER A 384 -9.23 10.61 -10.81
N MET A 385 -9.28 9.32 -11.19
CA MET A 385 -8.58 8.25 -10.48
C MET A 385 -7.05 8.39 -10.55
N LEU A 386 -6.50 8.89 -11.67
CA LEU A 386 -5.08 9.18 -11.83
C LEU A 386 -4.65 10.31 -10.88
N ILE A 387 -5.38 11.43 -10.88
CA ILE A 387 -5.13 12.58 -9.98
C ILE A 387 -5.19 12.15 -8.52
N TRP A 388 -6.21 11.36 -8.14
CA TRP A 388 -6.34 10.84 -6.79
C TRP A 388 -5.16 9.93 -6.42
N SER A 389 -4.79 9.02 -7.30
CA SER A 389 -3.69 8.09 -7.08
C SER A 389 -2.34 8.81 -6.97
N GLU A 390 -2.11 9.87 -7.75
CA GLU A 390 -0.92 10.70 -7.67
C GLU A 390 -0.87 11.50 -6.37
N GLY A 391 -1.98 12.15 -5.99
CA GLY A 391 -2.09 12.89 -4.73
C GLY A 391 -1.86 12.03 -3.50
N MET A 392 -2.27 10.75 -3.57
CA MET A 392 -2.05 9.75 -2.52
C MET A 392 -0.74 8.96 -2.69
N GLN A 393 0.07 9.26 -3.70
CA GLN A 393 1.34 8.58 -4.04
C GLN A 393 1.18 7.05 -4.18
N HIS A 394 0.05 6.61 -4.73
CA HIS A 394 -0.31 5.20 -4.85
C HIS A 394 -0.03 4.67 -6.26
N GLY A 395 1.17 4.12 -6.45
CA GLY A 395 1.68 3.78 -7.78
C GLY A 395 0.94 2.65 -8.52
N ALA A 396 0.35 1.67 -7.83
CA ALA A 396 -0.47 0.64 -8.48
C ALA A 396 -1.78 1.21 -9.07
N GLY A 397 -2.41 2.14 -8.34
CA GLY A 397 -3.60 2.87 -8.80
C GLY A 397 -3.27 3.82 -9.95
N TYR A 398 -2.13 4.50 -9.86
CA TYR A 398 -1.62 5.35 -10.94
C TYR A 398 -1.38 4.56 -12.23
N ALA A 399 -0.62 3.45 -12.14
CA ALA A 399 -0.33 2.61 -13.31
C ALA A 399 -1.60 1.99 -13.91
N LEU A 400 -2.58 1.62 -13.09
CA LEU A 400 -3.88 1.14 -13.54
C LEU A 400 -4.63 2.23 -14.31
N ALA A 401 -4.80 3.43 -13.72
CA ALA A 401 -5.51 4.54 -14.34
C ALA A 401 -4.85 4.99 -15.64
N ARG A 402 -3.52 5.09 -15.66
CA ARG A 402 -2.75 5.43 -16.85
C ARG A 402 -2.94 4.41 -17.97
N SER A 403 -2.94 3.12 -17.62
CA SER A 403 -3.19 2.04 -18.57
C SER A 403 -4.61 2.07 -19.15
N ALA A 404 -5.60 2.37 -18.31
CA ALA A 404 -6.97 2.56 -18.77
C ALA A 404 -7.09 3.76 -19.74
N ILE A 405 -6.47 4.90 -19.42
CA ILE A 405 -6.41 6.07 -20.30
C ILE A 405 -5.71 5.71 -21.63
N GLN A 406 -4.61 4.96 -21.60
CA GLN A 406 -3.92 4.48 -22.81
C GLN A 406 -4.82 3.60 -23.68
N LEU A 407 -5.73 2.82 -23.09
CA LEU A 407 -6.72 2.02 -23.83
C LEU A 407 -7.81 2.92 -24.44
N VAL A 408 -8.34 3.89 -23.69
CA VAL A 408 -9.39 4.79 -24.19
C VAL A 408 -8.90 5.67 -25.34
N HIS A 409 -7.66 6.17 -25.27
CA HIS A 409 -7.08 7.04 -26.31
C HIS A 409 -6.68 6.30 -27.60
N LYS A 410 -6.60 4.97 -27.60
CA LYS A 410 -6.18 4.20 -28.78
C LYS A 410 -7.40 3.67 -29.53
N SER A 411 -7.72 4.27 -30.67
CA SER A 411 -8.73 3.80 -31.63
C SER A 411 -8.30 2.57 -32.44
N LYS A 412 -7.17 1.92 -32.11
CA LYS A 412 -6.55 0.84 -32.90
C LYS A 412 -6.17 -0.36 -32.03
N ALA A 413 -5.89 -1.47 -32.71
CA ALA A 413 -5.35 -2.67 -32.07
C ALA A 413 -4.07 -2.35 -31.26
N PHE A 414 -4.04 -2.83 -30.03
CA PHE A 414 -3.01 -2.52 -29.05
C PHE A 414 -2.39 -3.83 -28.51
N ARG A 415 -1.13 -3.80 -28.04
CA ARG A 415 -0.40 -4.95 -27.46
C ARG A 415 -0.20 -4.77 -25.97
N LEU A 416 -0.34 -5.83 -25.17
CA LEU A 416 -0.23 -5.80 -23.70
C LEU A 416 0.96 -4.96 -23.19
N ASN A 417 2.13 -5.15 -23.80
CA ASN A 417 3.39 -4.51 -23.41
C ASN A 417 3.42 -2.99 -23.58
N GLN A 418 2.41 -2.38 -24.23
CA GLN A 418 2.29 -0.94 -24.37
C GLN A 418 1.53 -0.27 -23.21
N LEU A 419 0.99 -1.03 -22.25
CA LEU A 419 0.36 -0.42 -21.07
C LEU A 419 1.38 -0.26 -19.96
N MET A 420 1.28 0.87 -19.26
CA MET A 420 2.12 1.16 -18.11
C MET A 420 2.10 0.04 -17.05
N ALA A 421 0.94 -0.59 -16.83
CA ALA A 421 0.80 -1.68 -15.86
C ALA A 421 1.69 -2.91 -16.16
N PHE A 422 2.14 -3.07 -17.40
CA PHE A 422 3.00 -4.18 -17.86
C PHE A 422 4.36 -3.70 -18.41
N ASN A 423 4.56 -2.39 -18.55
CA ASN A 423 5.76 -1.78 -19.12
C ASN A 423 6.64 -1.15 -18.03
N VAL A 424 7.71 -1.86 -17.67
CA VAL A 424 8.66 -1.43 -16.63
C VAL A 424 9.40 -0.14 -17.04
N GLN A 425 9.77 -0.01 -18.31
CA GLN A 425 10.50 1.16 -18.81
C GLN A 425 9.62 2.41 -18.77
N GLU A 426 8.36 2.29 -19.17
CA GLU A 426 7.41 3.40 -19.10
C GLU A 426 7.17 3.86 -17.66
N GLN A 427 7.02 2.92 -16.71
CA GLN A 427 6.90 3.27 -15.29
C GLN A 427 8.12 4.03 -14.76
N ALA A 428 9.34 3.63 -15.14
CA ALA A 428 10.56 4.31 -14.72
C ALA A 428 10.71 5.69 -15.38
N ASN A 429 10.28 5.83 -16.64
CA ASN A 429 10.38 7.07 -17.40
C ASN A 429 9.42 8.18 -16.93
N GLU A 430 8.39 7.87 -16.15
CA GLU A 430 7.52 8.89 -15.53
C GLU A 430 8.27 9.73 -14.47
N ARG A 431 9.41 9.26 -13.93
CA ARG A 431 10.31 10.02 -13.02
C ARG A 431 9.60 10.65 -11.81
N LEU A 432 8.63 9.94 -11.24
CA LEU A 432 7.88 10.39 -10.07
C LEU A 432 8.73 10.20 -8.80
N PRO A 433 9.01 11.27 -8.01
CA PRO A 433 9.89 11.19 -6.83
C PRO A 433 9.46 10.22 -5.74
N TRP A 434 8.15 9.93 -5.69
CA TRP A 434 7.53 9.03 -4.72
C TRP A 434 7.46 7.57 -5.22
N ALA A 435 7.92 7.27 -6.44
CA ALA A 435 8.06 5.89 -6.90
C ALA A 435 8.95 5.10 -5.95
N GLN A 436 8.47 3.96 -5.46
CA GLN A 436 9.08 3.29 -4.29
C GLN A 436 9.81 1.99 -4.60
N TYR A 437 9.49 1.33 -5.73
CA TYR A 437 9.97 -0.03 -6.01
C TYR A 437 11.28 -0.02 -6.79
N ASP A 438 12.33 -0.61 -6.21
CA ASP A 438 13.59 -0.85 -6.90
C ASP A 438 13.49 -2.18 -7.65
N PHE A 439 13.01 -2.09 -8.89
CA PHE A 439 12.81 -3.25 -9.75
C PHE A 439 14.09 -4.07 -9.91
N ILE A 440 15.23 -3.43 -10.16
CA ILE A 440 16.48 -4.13 -10.42
C ILE A 440 16.98 -4.87 -9.18
N ALA A 441 16.86 -4.27 -7.99
CA ALA A 441 17.19 -4.96 -6.74
C ALA A 441 16.30 -6.20 -6.52
N GLU A 442 14.98 -6.08 -6.71
CA GLU A 442 14.03 -7.21 -6.59
C GLU A 442 14.35 -8.33 -7.59
N GLN A 443 14.66 -7.98 -8.84
CA GLN A 443 15.01 -8.94 -9.88
C GLN A 443 16.36 -9.62 -9.63
N LYS A 444 17.36 -8.94 -9.05
CA LYS A 444 18.64 -9.55 -8.65
C LYS A 444 18.47 -10.63 -7.59
N VAL A 445 17.54 -10.46 -6.65
CA VAL A 445 17.19 -11.49 -5.66
C VAL A 445 16.59 -12.72 -6.36
N SER A 446 15.70 -12.51 -7.32
CA SER A 446 15.10 -13.60 -8.10
C SER A 446 16.14 -14.34 -8.95
N ALA A 447 17.14 -13.64 -9.49
CA ALA A 447 18.23 -14.19 -10.28
C ALA A 447 19.19 -15.12 -9.49
N GLU A 448 19.20 -15.08 -8.16
CA GLU A 448 20.08 -15.92 -7.34
C GLU A 448 19.82 -17.41 -7.47
N SER A 449 18.60 -17.78 -7.85
CA SER A 449 18.21 -19.19 -8.08
C SER A 449 18.62 -19.73 -9.45
N PHE A 450 19.19 -18.87 -10.32
CA PHE A 450 19.54 -19.19 -11.71
C PHE A 450 21.02 -18.88 -11.97
N ASP A 451 21.36 -18.59 -13.23
CA ASP A 451 22.71 -18.24 -13.68
C ASP A 451 23.06 -16.80 -13.26
N LYS A 452 23.38 -16.64 -11.96
CA LYS A 452 23.48 -15.34 -11.26
C LYS A 452 24.38 -14.32 -11.95
N LYS A 453 25.55 -14.73 -12.45
CA LYS A 453 26.49 -13.81 -13.12
C LYS A 453 25.90 -13.23 -14.40
N THR A 454 25.40 -14.10 -15.28
CA THR A 454 24.78 -13.74 -16.56
C THR A 454 23.55 -12.87 -16.35
N ASN A 455 22.64 -13.27 -15.46
CA ASN A 455 21.43 -12.50 -15.17
C ASN A 455 21.77 -11.12 -14.56
N ASN A 456 22.75 -11.02 -13.66
CA ASN A 456 23.18 -9.72 -13.12
C ASN A 456 23.79 -8.80 -14.19
N PHE A 457 24.53 -9.37 -15.15
CA PHE A 457 25.06 -8.62 -16.28
C PHE A 457 23.93 -8.05 -17.16
N LEU A 458 22.93 -8.88 -17.48
CA LEU A 458 21.77 -8.47 -18.28
C LEU A 458 20.91 -7.43 -17.57
N LEU A 459 20.70 -7.57 -16.26
CA LEU A 459 19.96 -6.61 -15.44
C LEU A 459 20.71 -5.28 -15.21
N SER A 460 22.02 -5.22 -15.42
CA SER A 460 22.75 -3.97 -15.18
C SER A 460 22.41 -2.91 -16.23
N CYS A 461 22.23 -1.66 -15.77
CA CYS A 461 21.95 -0.48 -16.60
C CYS A 461 20.68 -0.59 -17.47
N THR A 462 19.68 -1.37 -17.06
CA THR A 462 18.42 -1.55 -17.80
C THR A 462 17.35 -0.55 -17.39
N VAL A 463 17.20 -0.33 -16.10
CA VAL A 463 16.23 0.59 -15.52
C VAL A 463 16.97 1.48 -14.53
N ASN A 464 16.88 2.79 -14.74
CA ASN A 464 17.69 3.76 -13.99
C ASN A 464 16.98 4.35 -12.76
N ASP A 465 15.65 4.28 -12.73
CA ASP A 465 14.81 4.86 -11.69
C ASP A 465 13.89 3.81 -11.05
N LYS A 466 13.33 4.17 -9.89
CA LYS A 466 12.31 3.34 -9.23
C LYS A 466 11.03 3.29 -10.07
N ILE A 467 10.32 2.17 -9.98
CA ILE A 467 9.03 1.99 -10.65
C ILE A 467 7.85 2.17 -9.68
N LEU A 468 6.66 2.32 -10.24
CA LEU A 468 5.46 2.72 -9.51
C LEU A 468 4.79 1.57 -8.77
N ARG A 469 4.85 0.35 -9.32
CA ARG A 469 4.22 -0.83 -8.74
C ARG A 469 5.19 -2.01 -8.68
N SER A 470 4.94 -2.92 -7.74
CA SER A 470 5.63 -4.21 -7.75
C SER A 470 5.25 -5.01 -9.00
N MET A 471 6.26 -5.68 -9.56
CA MET A 471 6.19 -6.49 -10.77
C MET A 471 6.70 -7.90 -10.44
N PRO A 472 6.19 -8.96 -11.09
CA PRO A 472 6.59 -10.32 -10.77
C PRO A 472 8.06 -10.59 -11.17
N PRO A 473 8.65 -11.73 -10.78
CA PRO A 473 9.96 -12.09 -11.28
C PRO A 473 9.98 -12.21 -12.81
N LEU A 474 10.97 -11.60 -13.46
CA LEU A 474 11.23 -11.76 -14.88
C LEU A 474 11.50 -13.23 -15.22
N GLU A 475 11.22 -13.60 -16.47
CA GLU A 475 11.73 -14.86 -16.98
C GLU A 475 13.25 -14.76 -17.17
N MET A 476 13.97 -15.17 -16.12
CA MET A 476 15.42 -15.14 -16.06
C MET A 476 16.04 -16.05 -17.11
N HIS A 477 17.23 -15.66 -17.56
CA HIS A 477 18.05 -16.48 -18.42
C HIS A 477 18.44 -17.75 -17.67
N THR A 478 18.28 -18.88 -18.37
CA THR A 478 18.83 -20.15 -17.90
C THR A 478 19.21 -21.10 -19.02
N ASP A 479 20.29 -21.84 -18.78
CA ASP A 479 20.76 -22.90 -19.69
C ASP A 479 19.85 -24.13 -19.74
N ASN A 480 19.11 -24.40 -18.67
CA ASN A 480 18.41 -25.67 -18.45
C ASN A 480 16.95 -25.68 -18.90
N MET A 481 16.55 -24.68 -19.69
CA MET A 481 15.23 -24.59 -20.30
C MET A 481 15.36 -24.29 -21.79
N SER A 482 15.99 -25.22 -22.52
CA SER A 482 16.34 -25.06 -23.93
C SER A 482 15.77 -26.21 -24.76
N VAL A 483 15.50 -25.95 -26.03
CA VAL A 483 15.17 -26.94 -27.06
C VAL A 483 16.23 -26.87 -28.15
N THR A 484 16.90 -28.00 -28.39
CA THR A 484 17.86 -28.15 -29.50
C THR A 484 17.17 -28.20 -30.85
N GLU A 485 17.88 -27.87 -31.92
CA GLU A 485 17.37 -28.00 -33.28
C GLU A 485 16.94 -29.44 -33.62
N THR A 486 17.67 -30.44 -33.13
CA THR A 486 17.31 -31.85 -33.32
C THR A 486 15.99 -32.20 -32.62
N ASN A 487 15.82 -31.77 -31.36
CA ASN A 487 14.60 -32.04 -30.61
C ASN A 487 13.41 -31.21 -31.12
N ALA A 488 13.65 -30.03 -31.69
CA ALA A 488 12.61 -29.18 -32.27
C ALA A 488 11.82 -29.89 -33.38
N LYS A 489 12.44 -30.82 -34.13
CA LYS A 489 11.79 -31.64 -35.17
C LYS A 489 10.72 -32.59 -34.61
N ASN A 490 10.76 -32.89 -33.31
CA ASN A 490 9.76 -33.74 -32.64
C ASN A 490 8.51 -32.96 -32.24
N VAL A 491 8.48 -31.64 -32.42
CA VAL A 491 7.28 -30.85 -32.17
C VAL A 491 6.32 -30.97 -33.35
N LYS A 492 5.13 -31.53 -33.12
CA LYS A 492 4.10 -31.74 -34.15
C LYS A 492 3.74 -30.47 -34.93
N ASN A 493 3.51 -29.36 -34.23
CA ASN A 493 3.22 -28.06 -34.84
C ASN A 493 4.33 -27.05 -34.52
N PRO A 494 5.11 -26.61 -35.52
CA PRO A 494 6.19 -25.64 -35.32
C PRO A 494 5.75 -24.31 -34.68
N ILE A 495 4.45 -23.95 -34.75
CA ILE A 495 3.94 -22.74 -34.10
C ILE A 495 4.15 -22.76 -32.58
N ALA A 496 4.16 -23.94 -31.95
CA ALA A 496 4.44 -24.07 -30.52
C ALA A 496 5.84 -23.54 -30.18
N LEU A 497 6.80 -23.73 -31.08
CA LEU A 497 8.13 -23.17 -30.90
C LEU A 497 8.14 -21.65 -31.10
N ALA A 498 7.38 -21.11 -32.06
CA ALA A 498 7.25 -19.66 -32.25
C ALA A 498 6.53 -18.97 -31.07
N ILE A 499 5.65 -19.67 -30.35
CA ILE A 499 4.96 -19.09 -29.19
C ILE A 499 5.81 -19.20 -27.91
N TYR A 500 6.42 -20.37 -27.67
CA TYR A 500 7.02 -20.71 -26.38
C TYR A 500 8.54 -20.71 -26.37
N THR A 501 9.19 -20.35 -27.49
CA THR A 501 10.65 -20.28 -27.55
C THR A 501 11.16 -19.05 -28.29
N HIS A 502 12.38 -18.63 -27.98
CA HIS A 502 13.04 -17.52 -28.66
C HIS A 502 14.46 -17.91 -29.10
N TRP A 503 14.84 -17.51 -30.31
CA TRP A 503 16.19 -17.62 -30.84
C TRP A 503 17.03 -16.46 -30.33
N ALA A 504 18.04 -16.74 -29.51
CA ALA A 504 18.98 -15.69 -29.11
C ALA A 504 20.40 -16.20 -28.80
N TYR A 505 20.74 -17.47 -29.08
CA TYR A 505 22.02 -18.02 -28.65
C TYR A 505 22.62 -19.02 -29.63
N TYR A 506 23.94 -18.90 -29.78
CA TYR A 506 24.81 -19.95 -30.26
C TYR A 506 25.46 -20.61 -29.04
N SER A 507 25.36 -21.93 -28.93
CA SER A 507 26.15 -22.70 -27.98
C SER A 507 27.66 -22.51 -28.26
N THR A 508 28.49 -22.90 -27.31
CA THR A 508 29.98 -22.94 -27.42
C THR A 508 30.52 -23.64 -28.66
N GLN A 509 29.70 -24.47 -29.31
CA GLN A 509 30.02 -25.22 -30.53
C GLN A 509 29.38 -24.63 -31.80
N GLY A 510 28.75 -23.45 -31.72
CA GLY A 510 28.10 -22.78 -32.84
C GLY A 510 26.71 -23.32 -33.19
N TYR A 511 26.13 -24.23 -32.40
CA TYR A 511 24.75 -24.70 -32.63
C TYR A 511 23.73 -23.72 -32.06
N GLN A 512 22.75 -23.31 -32.88
CA GLN A 512 21.64 -22.46 -32.44
C GLN A 512 20.70 -23.23 -31.50
N GLN A 513 20.28 -22.60 -30.41
CA GLN A 513 19.32 -23.18 -29.46
C GLN A 513 18.17 -22.24 -29.16
N ARG A 514 16.99 -22.84 -28.95
CA ARG A 514 15.75 -22.15 -28.63
C ARG A 514 15.55 -22.15 -27.12
N LYS A 515 15.55 -20.98 -26.47
CA LYS A 515 15.24 -20.89 -25.03
C LYS A 515 13.74 -20.81 -24.82
N ILE A 516 13.24 -21.47 -23.77
CA ILE A 516 11.80 -21.53 -23.48
C ILE A 516 11.37 -20.31 -22.66
N PHE A 517 10.32 -19.63 -23.13
CA PHE A 517 9.69 -18.49 -22.48
C PHE A 517 8.17 -18.56 -22.62
N PHE A 518 7.42 -18.06 -21.63
CA PHE A 518 5.96 -18.14 -21.62
C PHE A 518 5.29 -16.77 -21.76
N SER A 519 6.04 -15.67 -21.62
CA SER A 519 5.47 -14.32 -21.66
C SER A 519 4.87 -13.95 -23.00
N ARG A 520 5.38 -14.48 -24.11
CA ARG A 520 4.77 -14.27 -25.42
C ARG A 520 3.38 -14.90 -25.52
N ALA A 521 3.20 -16.12 -24.99
CA ALA A 521 1.89 -16.76 -24.91
C ALA A 521 0.90 -15.95 -24.06
N PHE A 522 1.37 -15.38 -22.93
CA PHE A 522 0.56 -14.49 -22.11
C PHE A 522 0.18 -13.20 -22.83
N ASP A 523 1.11 -12.58 -23.56
CA ASP A 523 0.86 -11.37 -24.36
C ASP A 523 -0.21 -11.61 -25.43
N LEU A 524 -0.10 -12.71 -26.18
CA LEU A 524 -1.10 -13.11 -27.18
C LEU A 524 -2.48 -13.33 -26.55
N LEU A 525 -2.55 -14.03 -25.41
CA LEU A 525 -3.80 -14.26 -24.69
C LEU A 525 -4.42 -12.93 -24.21
N ALA A 526 -3.65 -12.10 -23.53
CA ALA A 526 -4.11 -10.85 -22.94
C ALA A 526 -4.54 -9.85 -24.03
N THR A 527 -3.74 -9.73 -25.10
CA THR A 527 -4.05 -8.90 -26.26
C THR A 527 -5.33 -9.36 -26.95
N SER A 528 -5.54 -10.68 -27.11
CA SER A 528 -6.79 -11.21 -27.67
C SER A 528 -8.00 -10.90 -26.78
N LEU A 529 -7.85 -10.98 -25.45
CA LEU A 529 -8.92 -10.60 -24.51
C LEU A 529 -9.26 -9.11 -24.59
N PHE A 530 -8.28 -8.21 -24.70
CA PHE A 530 -8.54 -6.78 -24.92
C PHE A 530 -9.28 -6.52 -26.23
N MET A 531 -8.87 -7.20 -27.31
CA MET A 531 -9.55 -7.09 -28.61
C MET A 531 -10.98 -7.64 -28.59
N ALA A 532 -11.26 -8.66 -27.78
CA ALA A 532 -12.61 -9.22 -27.60
C ALA A 532 -13.47 -8.31 -26.71
N ALA A 533 -12.89 -7.73 -25.66
CA ALA A 533 -13.58 -6.84 -24.72
C ALA A 533 -13.90 -5.46 -25.31
N ALA A 534 -13.15 -5.00 -26.32
CA ALA A 534 -13.42 -3.75 -27.00
C ALA A 534 -14.83 -3.77 -27.62
N SER A 535 -15.66 -2.78 -27.29
CA SER A 535 -17.01 -2.64 -27.86
C SER A 535 -16.90 -2.31 -29.34
N ASN A 536 -17.43 -3.18 -30.21
CA ASN A 536 -17.60 -2.88 -31.64
C ASN A 536 -18.64 -1.75 -31.80
N THR A 537 -18.28 -0.49 -31.60
CA THR A 537 -19.06 0.62 -32.14
C THR A 537 -18.80 0.69 -33.63
N SER A 538 -19.34 -0.25 -34.41
CA SER A 538 -19.37 -0.23 -35.88
C SER A 538 -18.19 0.50 -36.49
N GLU A 539 -16.95 0.09 -36.15
CA GLU A 539 -15.77 0.79 -36.61
C GLU A 539 -15.58 0.39 -38.06
N VAL A 540 -16.23 1.14 -38.93
CA VAL A 540 -15.70 1.40 -40.25
C VAL A 540 -14.65 2.48 -40.08
N ASP A 541 -13.49 2.29 -40.71
CA ASP A 541 -12.50 3.36 -40.87
C ASP A 541 -13.18 4.60 -41.50
N GLU A 542 -12.52 5.77 -41.54
CA GLU A 542 -13.08 6.99 -42.17
C GLU A 542 -13.62 6.74 -43.60
N ASP A 543 -13.16 5.64 -44.25
CA ASP A 543 -13.53 5.17 -45.58
C ASP A 543 -14.42 3.90 -45.66
N GLY A 544 -14.99 3.38 -44.56
CA GLY A 544 -16.05 2.36 -44.68
C GLY A 544 -15.64 0.87 -44.78
N LYS A 545 -14.41 0.46 -44.43
CA LYS A 545 -13.93 -0.93 -44.67
C LYS A 545 -13.48 -1.71 -43.43
N ALA A 546 -14.23 -2.74 -43.04
CA ALA A 546 -13.91 -3.65 -41.91
C ALA A 546 -12.64 -4.50 -42.12
N GLU A 547 -12.23 -4.72 -43.37
CA GLU A 547 -11.08 -5.57 -43.72
C GLU A 547 -9.73 -4.99 -43.25
N LEU A 548 -9.63 -3.65 -43.12
CA LEU A 548 -8.43 -2.95 -42.64
C LEU A 548 -8.20 -3.14 -41.15
N ILE A 549 -9.25 -3.22 -40.33
CA ILE A 549 -9.17 -3.42 -38.87
C ILE A 549 -8.75 -4.86 -38.55
N ASP A 550 -9.34 -5.84 -39.23
CA ASP A 550 -8.92 -7.24 -39.10
C ASP A 550 -7.46 -7.44 -39.54
N LYS A 551 -7.00 -6.66 -40.52
CA LYS A 551 -5.60 -6.64 -40.92
C LYS A 551 -4.71 -6.03 -39.83
N ASP A 552 -5.12 -4.92 -39.22
CA ASP A 552 -4.38 -4.29 -38.11
C ASP A 552 -4.29 -5.21 -36.87
N LYS A 553 -5.41 -5.82 -36.45
CA LYS A 553 -5.44 -6.82 -35.37
C LYS A 553 -4.50 -8.00 -35.65
N ARG A 554 -4.54 -8.54 -36.88
CA ARG A 554 -3.61 -9.61 -37.31
C ARG A 554 -2.17 -9.13 -37.31
N ASN A 555 -1.88 -7.92 -37.78
CA ASN A 555 -0.53 -7.34 -37.75
C ASN A 555 0.00 -7.29 -36.31
N LYS A 556 -0.82 -6.91 -35.32
CA LYS A 556 -0.40 -6.92 -33.90
C LYS A 556 -0.06 -8.30 -33.38
N PHE A 557 -0.80 -9.34 -33.75
CA PHE A 557 -0.43 -10.71 -33.40
C PHE A 557 0.89 -11.13 -34.06
N ARG A 558 1.11 -10.78 -35.34
CA ARG A 558 2.39 -11.04 -36.03
C ARG A 558 3.55 -10.30 -35.37
N GLU A 559 3.35 -9.03 -34.99
CA GLU A 559 4.35 -8.25 -34.24
C GLU A 559 4.72 -8.94 -32.91
N ILE A 560 3.76 -9.49 -32.17
CA ILE A 560 4.03 -10.21 -30.91
C ILE A 560 4.82 -11.50 -31.18
N LEU A 561 4.47 -12.25 -32.22
CA LEU A 561 5.14 -13.50 -32.57
C LEU A 561 6.59 -13.28 -33.03
N ASN A 562 6.86 -12.18 -33.72
CA ASN A 562 8.17 -11.86 -34.28
C ASN A 562 9.06 -11.03 -33.33
N THR A 563 8.60 -10.72 -32.11
CA THR A 563 9.39 -9.96 -31.12
C THR A 563 9.84 -10.83 -29.96
N VAL A 564 10.91 -10.39 -29.30
CA VAL A 564 11.42 -11.02 -28.07
C VAL A 564 10.29 -11.12 -27.04
N PRO A 565 10.15 -12.25 -26.31
CA PRO A 565 9.11 -12.39 -25.30
C PRO A 565 9.13 -11.23 -24.29
N PHE A 566 8.03 -10.49 -24.20
CA PHE A 566 8.00 -9.14 -23.61
C PHE A 566 8.46 -9.04 -22.14
N TYR A 567 8.33 -10.12 -21.37
CA TYR A 567 8.68 -10.18 -19.95
C TYR A 567 9.85 -11.13 -19.65
N SER A 568 10.71 -11.29 -20.64
CA SER A 568 12.01 -11.94 -20.48
C SER A 568 13.06 -10.93 -20.08
N ILE A 569 14.13 -11.41 -19.43
CA ILE A 569 15.31 -10.59 -19.13
C ILE A 569 15.94 -9.94 -20.39
N HIS A 570 15.74 -10.55 -21.56
CA HIS A 570 16.29 -10.09 -22.84
C HIS A 570 15.48 -8.95 -23.46
N ALA A 571 14.15 -8.97 -23.30
CA ALA A 571 13.31 -7.84 -23.71
C ALA A 571 13.64 -6.56 -22.93
N LEU A 572 14.14 -6.69 -21.70
CA LEU A 572 14.55 -5.56 -20.86
C LEU A 572 15.88 -4.92 -21.32
N ASN A 573 16.75 -5.68 -22.01
CA ASN A 573 18.05 -5.21 -22.50
C ASN A 573 18.43 -5.84 -23.84
N PRO A 574 17.76 -5.45 -24.94
CA PRO A 574 17.94 -6.10 -26.24
C PRO A 574 19.35 -5.93 -26.82
N THR A 575 20.15 -4.97 -26.32
CA THR A 575 21.50 -4.69 -26.80
C THR A 575 22.60 -5.52 -26.15
N LYS A 576 22.29 -6.30 -25.09
CA LYS A 576 23.26 -7.18 -24.42
C LYS A 576 23.06 -8.63 -24.84
N THR A 577 24.07 -9.18 -25.52
CA THR A 577 24.15 -10.60 -25.86
C THR A 577 24.82 -11.40 -24.74
N VAL A 578 24.47 -12.67 -24.62
CA VAL A 578 25.11 -13.62 -23.69
C VAL A 578 25.94 -14.58 -24.53
N GLU A 579 27.25 -14.64 -24.28
CA GLU A 579 28.10 -15.73 -24.72
C GLU A 579 28.05 -16.85 -23.67
N GLU A 580 27.64 -18.06 -24.06
CA GLU A 580 27.73 -19.24 -23.19
C GLU A 580 29.19 -19.75 -23.19
N ASP A 581 29.82 -19.87 -22.00
CA ASP A 581 31.26 -20.08 -21.70
C ASP A 581 32.23 -20.51 -22.83
N LEU A 582 33.00 -19.54 -23.35
CA LEU A 582 34.40 -19.78 -23.75
C LEU A 582 35.24 -19.93 -22.48
N SER A 583 35.75 -21.14 -22.21
CA SER A 583 36.90 -21.30 -21.33
C SER A 583 38.14 -20.72 -22.04
N LYS A 584 38.29 -19.39 -22.01
CA LYS A 584 39.50 -18.56 -22.15
C LYS A 584 39.13 -17.19 -22.72
N GLU A 585 39.70 -16.15 -22.11
CA GLU A 585 39.72 -14.78 -22.60
C GLU A 585 40.05 -14.75 -24.11
N GLY A 586 39.17 -14.12 -24.89
CA GLY A 586 39.33 -13.93 -26.33
C GLY A 586 38.26 -12.96 -26.84
N SER A 587 38.69 -12.01 -27.65
CA SER A 587 38.00 -10.78 -28.01
C SER A 587 37.11 -10.87 -29.26
N ILE A 588 36.05 -10.05 -29.26
CA ILE A 588 35.30 -9.44 -30.39
C ILE A 588 34.38 -10.36 -31.21
N ALA A 589 33.09 -10.02 -31.21
CA ALA A 589 32.30 -9.88 -32.45
C ALA A 589 31.21 -8.79 -32.27
N GLU A 590 31.38 -7.71 -33.03
CA GLU A 590 30.40 -6.66 -33.27
C GLU A 590 29.20 -7.19 -34.08
N ASN A 591 28.04 -6.53 -33.90
CA ASN A 591 26.90 -6.46 -34.84
C ASN A 591 26.41 -7.76 -35.50
N LEU A 592 25.35 -8.36 -34.95
CA LEU A 592 24.43 -9.19 -35.72
C LEU A 592 22.98 -9.02 -35.22
N GLU A 593 22.30 -7.98 -35.71
CA GLU A 593 20.86 -8.06 -35.96
C GLU A 593 20.68 -9.10 -37.08
N SER A 594 20.38 -10.35 -36.72
CA SER A 594 19.97 -11.34 -37.70
C SER A 594 18.46 -11.30 -37.86
N ASP A 595 18.01 -10.82 -39.03
CA ASP A 595 16.67 -10.97 -39.59
C ASP A 595 16.27 -12.46 -39.71
N HIS A 596 15.90 -13.08 -38.59
CA HIS A 596 15.32 -14.42 -38.58
C HIS A 596 13.85 -14.31 -38.14
N GLU A 597 12.95 -14.36 -39.12
CA GLU A 597 11.52 -14.51 -38.87
C GLU A 597 11.29 -15.78 -38.02
N GLU A 598 10.68 -15.61 -36.84
CA GLU A 598 10.35 -16.71 -35.93
C GLU A 598 9.14 -17.49 -36.45
N GLY A 599 9.35 -18.23 -37.53
CA GLY A 599 8.36 -19.12 -38.14
C GLY A 599 8.30 -18.96 -39.65
N ASP A 600 7.80 -20.00 -40.32
CA ASP A 600 7.32 -19.85 -41.68
C ASP A 600 6.25 -18.75 -41.68
N SER A 601 6.47 -17.68 -42.46
CA SER A 601 5.58 -16.53 -42.57
C SER A 601 4.12 -16.96 -42.82
N ALA A 602 3.91 -18.08 -43.55
CA ALA A 602 2.59 -18.66 -43.77
C ALA A 602 1.96 -19.26 -42.49
N LEU A 603 2.74 -19.93 -41.64
CA LEU A 603 2.26 -20.49 -40.36
C LEU A 603 1.91 -19.38 -39.36
N VAL A 604 2.74 -18.33 -39.29
CA VAL A 604 2.49 -17.15 -38.44
C VAL A 604 1.22 -16.43 -38.89
N ASP A 605 0.99 -16.31 -40.20
CA ASP A 605 -0.24 -15.73 -40.75
C ASP A 605 -1.48 -16.58 -40.43
N GLN A 606 -1.40 -17.90 -40.63
CA GLN A 606 -2.48 -18.83 -40.30
C GLN A 606 -2.85 -18.75 -38.82
N PHE A 607 -1.87 -18.79 -37.92
CA PHE A 607 -2.11 -18.72 -36.48
C PHE A 607 -2.68 -17.36 -36.05
N SER A 608 -2.20 -16.27 -36.64
CA SER A 608 -2.79 -14.93 -36.43
C SER A 608 -4.26 -14.88 -36.87
N GLY A 609 -4.62 -15.63 -37.92
CA GLY A 609 -6.01 -15.86 -38.32
C GLY A 609 -6.82 -16.61 -37.27
N HIS A 610 -6.29 -17.67 -36.67
CA HIS A 610 -6.95 -18.40 -35.57
C HIS A 610 -7.17 -17.52 -34.32
N LEU A 611 -6.21 -16.65 -33.97
CA LEU A 611 -6.36 -15.69 -32.86
C LEU A 611 -7.47 -14.67 -33.12
N LEU A 612 -7.51 -14.13 -34.34
CA LEU A 612 -8.58 -13.22 -34.74
C LEU A 612 -9.96 -13.92 -34.72
N GLN A 613 -10.03 -15.16 -35.20
CA GLN A 613 -11.27 -15.94 -35.16
C GLN A 613 -11.72 -16.19 -33.72
N TRP A 614 -10.82 -16.62 -32.84
CA TRP A 614 -11.12 -16.81 -31.42
C TRP A 614 -11.63 -15.52 -30.77
N THR A 615 -11.04 -14.38 -31.11
CA THR A 615 -11.46 -13.06 -30.62
C THR A 615 -12.91 -12.76 -30.99
N LYS A 616 -13.32 -13.09 -32.23
CA LYS A 616 -14.69 -12.91 -32.72
C LYS A 616 -15.67 -13.89 -32.05
N ASP A 617 -15.29 -15.16 -31.99
CA ASP A 617 -16.14 -16.23 -31.44
C ASP A 617 -16.46 -16.03 -29.95
N ASN A 618 -15.51 -15.49 -29.18
CA ASN A 618 -15.63 -15.33 -27.73
C ASN A 618 -15.99 -13.88 -27.33
N GLN A 619 -16.26 -12.99 -28.29
CA GLN A 619 -16.55 -11.59 -28.01
C GLN A 619 -17.76 -11.42 -27.07
N LEU A 620 -18.84 -12.17 -27.31
CA LEU A 620 -20.05 -12.09 -26.49
C LEU A 620 -19.81 -12.55 -25.05
N ASP A 621 -19.10 -13.67 -24.86
CA ASP A 621 -18.79 -14.19 -23.53
C ASP A 621 -17.84 -13.27 -22.76
N VAL A 622 -16.84 -12.69 -23.45
CA VAL A 622 -15.91 -11.72 -22.86
C VAL A 622 -16.63 -10.45 -22.43
N GLN A 623 -17.48 -9.88 -23.30
CA GLN A 623 -18.23 -8.65 -23.01
C GLN A 623 -19.35 -8.85 -21.97
N ALA A 624 -19.93 -10.06 -21.90
CA ALA A 624 -20.89 -10.40 -20.86
C ALA A 624 -20.25 -10.33 -19.46
N TYR A 625 -18.98 -10.73 -19.34
CA TYR A 625 -18.24 -10.67 -18.08
C TYR A 625 -17.66 -9.27 -17.82
N ILE A 626 -16.97 -8.69 -18.80
CA ILE A 626 -16.34 -7.36 -18.71
C ILE A 626 -16.90 -6.46 -19.81
N LYS A 627 -17.84 -5.60 -19.42
CA LYS A 627 -18.50 -4.65 -20.34
C LYS A 627 -17.56 -3.56 -20.90
N ASP A 628 -16.51 -3.23 -20.15
CA ASP A 628 -15.57 -2.14 -20.47
C ASP A 628 -14.14 -2.68 -20.40
N SER A 629 -13.42 -2.64 -21.53
CA SER A 629 -12.08 -3.18 -21.69
C SER A 629 -11.06 -2.53 -20.74
N THR A 630 -11.29 -1.32 -20.26
CA THR A 630 -10.40 -0.65 -19.27
C THR A 630 -10.34 -1.42 -17.95
N ARG A 631 -11.44 -2.07 -17.55
CA ARG A 631 -11.54 -2.86 -16.31
C ARG A 631 -10.77 -4.18 -16.40
N LEU A 632 -10.46 -4.65 -17.62
CA LEU A 632 -9.67 -5.85 -17.84
C LEU A 632 -8.20 -5.69 -17.39
N VAL A 633 -7.69 -4.45 -17.37
CA VAL A 633 -6.31 -4.16 -16.93
C VAL A 633 -6.07 -4.64 -15.50
N ALA A 634 -7.02 -4.40 -14.59
CA ALA A 634 -6.91 -4.81 -13.20
C ALA A 634 -6.82 -6.34 -13.06
N LEU A 635 -7.71 -7.08 -13.74
CA LEU A 635 -7.71 -8.53 -13.74
C LEU A 635 -6.43 -9.10 -14.34
N LEU A 636 -6.02 -8.64 -15.52
CA LEU A 636 -4.81 -9.14 -16.20
C LEU A 636 -3.55 -8.82 -15.40
N SER A 637 -3.50 -7.66 -14.75
CA SER A 637 -2.42 -7.26 -13.86
C SER A 637 -2.29 -8.21 -12.66
N ALA A 638 -3.41 -8.57 -12.01
CA ALA A 638 -3.43 -9.50 -10.91
C ALA A 638 -3.05 -10.93 -11.36
N VAL A 639 -3.63 -11.38 -12.47
CA VAL A 639 -3.33 -12.69 -13.09
C VAL A 639 -1.86 -12.78 -13.47
N PHE A 640 -1.31 -11.73 -14.08
CA PHE A 640 0.10 -11.66 -14.47
C PHE A 640 1.01 -11.81 -13.25
N ASN A 641 0.77 -11.03 -12.18
CA ASN A 641 1.53 -11.13 -10.95
C ASN A 641 1.50 -12.56 -10.37
N LYS A 642 0.32 -13.16 -10.28
CA LYS A 642 0.13 -14.50 -9.71
C LYS A 642 0.76 -15.60 -10.56
N ALA A 643 0.47 -15.58 -11.86
CA ALA A 643 0.95 -16.58 -12.81
C ALA A 643 2.48 -16.54 -12.94
N PHE A 644 3.09 -15.35 -13.02
CA PHE A 644 4.54 -15.22 -13.21
C PHE A 644 5.34 -15.46 -11.93
N SER A 645 4.77 -15.12 -10.77
CA SER A 645 5.35 -15.52 -9.48
C SER A 645 5.42 -17.05 -9.37
N GLN A 646 4.37 -17.74 -9.77
CA GLN A 646 4.36 -19.20 -9.80
C GLN A 646 5.25 -19.77 -10.91
N LEU A 647 5.28 -19.14 -12.08
CA LEU A 647 6.12 -19.54 -13.20
C LEU A 647 7.59 -19.47 -12.83
N ASN A 648 8.02 -18.46 -12.07
CA ASN A 648 9.39 -18.37 -11.57
C ASN A 648 9.77 -19.58 -10.71
N LEU A 649 8.85 -20.07 -9.86
CA LEU A 649 9.06 -21.31 -9.11
C LEU A 649 9.22 -22.49 -10.04
N LEU A 650 8.35 -22.65 -11.05
CA LEU A 650 8.45 -23.72 -12.04
C LEU A 650 9.80 -23.67 -12.79
N ARG A 651 10.21 -22.48 -13.26
CA ARG A 651 11.50 -22.28 -13.95
C ARG A 651 12.67 -22.64 -13.05
N ASN A 652 12.61 -22.36 -11.75
CA ASN A 652 13.64 -22.76 -10.79
C ASN A 652 13.73 -24.30 -10.63
N LEU A 653 12.59 -25.01 -10.66
CA LEU A 653 12.59 -26.48 -10.64
C LEU A 653 13.28 -27.05 -11.88
N TYR A 654 12.92 -26.56 -13.08
CA TYR A 654 13.62 -26.95 -14.31
C TYR A 654 15.10 -26.58 -14.27
N HIS A 655 15.43 -25.39 -13.77
CA HIS A 655 16.81 -24.98 -13.57
C HIS A 655 17.55 -26.05 -12.75
N LYS A 656 17.03 -26.46 -11.60
CA LYS A 656 17.63 -27.48 -10.72
C LYS A 656 17.67 -28.90 -11.31
N GLY A 657 17.12 -29.13 -12.51
CA GLY A 657 17.04 -30.45 -13.12
C GLY A 657 15.97 -31.32 -12.48
N GLU A 658 14.99 -30.71 -11.83
CA GLU A 658 13.74 -31.39 -11.52
C GLU A 658 12.94 -31.53 -12.82
N HIS A 659 12.27 -32.68 -13.01
CA HIS A 659 11.57 -33.05 -14.25
C HIS A 659 12.46 -33.35 -15.48
N PRO A 660 13.44 -34.26 -15.39
CA PRO A 660 14.43 -34.53 -16.45
C PRO A 660 13.83 -35.14 -17.75
N GLU A 661 12.62 -35.67 -17.69
CA GLU A 661 11.93 -36.32 -18.82
C GLU A 661 10.88 -35.41 -19.47
N GLU A 662 10.68 -34.20 -18.94
CA GLU A 662 9.63 -33.32 -19.45
C GLU A 662 9.94 -32.74 -20.82
N GLN A 663 8.90 -32.70 -21.63
CA GLN A 663 8.93 -32.15 -22.97
C GLN A 663 8.28 -30.77 -22.99
N LEU A 664 8.49 -30.01 -24.06
CA LEU A 664 7.92 -28.69 -24.26
C LEU A 664 6.40 -28.68 -24.04
N LEU A 665 5.71 -29.73 -24.51
CA LEU A 665 4.28 -29.92 -24.29
C LEU A 665 3.90 -29.94 -22.79
N ASP A 666 4.70 -30.56 -21.94
CA ASP A 666 4.46 -30.62 -20.50
C ASP A 666 4.63 -29.24 -19.85
N GLY A 667 5.64 -28.48 -20.28
CA GLY A 667 5.80 -27.06 -19.91
C GLY A 667 4.60 -26.20 -20.31
N ILE A 668 4.08 -26.39 -21.53
CA ILE A 668 2.89 -25.68 -22.02
C ILE A 668 1.65 -26.04 -21.18
N LEU A 669 1.46 -27.32 -20.86
CA LEU A 669 0.36 -27.78 -19.99
C LEU A 669 0.44 -27.17 -18.59
N ARG A 670 1.63 -27.17 -17.96
CA ARG A 670 1.83 -26.52 -16.67
C ARG A 670 1.48 -25.04 -16.74
N PHE A 671 1.95 -24.33 -17.77
CA PHE A 671 1.60 -22.92 -17.97
C PHE A 671 0.10 -22.69 -18.14
N ARG A 672 -0.58 -23.51 -18.95
CA ARG A 672 -2.06 -23.48 -19.11
C ARG A 672 -2.77 -23.60 -17.76
N TYR A 673 -2.38 -24.57 -16.93
CA TYR A 673 -2.98 -24.76 -15.62
C TYR A 673 -2.67 -23.61 -14.67
N ILE A 674 -1.44 -23.08 -14.67
CA ILE A 674 -1.05 -21.91 -13.85
C ILE A 674 -1.92 -20.70 -14.20
N VAL A 675 -2.09 -20.41 -15.49
CA VAL A 675 -2.92 -19.29 -15.96
C VAL A 675 -4.39 -19.53 -15.60
N ALA A 676 -4.92 -20.73 -15.84
CA ALA A 676 -6.31 -21.06 -15.48
C ALA A 676 -6.56 -20.93 -13.97
N ASN A 677 -5.62 -21.35 -13.14
CA ASN A 677 -5.68 -21.17 -11.69
C ASN A 677 -5.67 -19.70 -11.30
N ALA A 678 -4.87 -18.87 -11.95
CA ALA A 678 -4.81 -17.45 -11.66
C ALA A 678 -6.12 -16.74 -12.02
N PHE A 679 -6.70 -17.00 -13.19
CA PHE A 679 -8.03 -16.48 -13.54
C PHE A 679 -9.11 -16.99 -12.58
N GLY A 680 -9.17 -18.30 -12.35
CA GLY A 680 -10.14 -18.89 -11.42
C GLY A 680 -10.02 -18.35 -9.99
N PHE A 681 -8.80 -18.05 -9.54
CA PHE A 681 -8.55 -17.47 -8.21
C PHE A 681 -9.09 -16.05 -8.05
N PHE A 682 -9.03 -15.19 -9.08
CA PHE A 682 -9.49 -13.79 -8.98
C PHE A 682 -10.95 -13.59 -9.39
N ILE A 683 -11.49 -14.47 -10.25
CA ILE A 683 -12.87 -14.37 -10.76
C ILE A 683 -13.85 -15.02 -9.78
N LYS A 684 -13.52 -16.19 -9.25
CA LYS A 684 -14.46 -16.93 -8.40
C LYS A 684 -14.74 -16.15 -7.12
N SER A 685 -16.02 -15.87 -6.88
CA SER A 685 -16.46 -15.00 -5.77
C SER A 685 -16.05 -15.47 -4.37
N LYS A 686 -16.04 -16.79 -4.11
CA LYS A 686 -15.73 -17.36 -2.78
C LYS A 686 -15.06 -18.73 -2.86
N GLY A 687 -14.35 -19.09 -1.80
CA GLY A 687 -13.81 -20.44 -1.60
C GLY A 687 -12.60 -20.77 -2.47
N VAL A 688 -11.86 -19.74 -2.87
CA VAL A 688 -10.56 -19.87 -3.55
C VAL A 688 -9.44 -20.14 -2.55
N VAL A 689 -8.33 -20.73 -3.01
CA VAL A 689 -7.16 -21.03 -2.18
C VAL A 689 -5.89 -20.44 -2.81
N PRO A 690 -5.06 -19.72 -2.04
CA PRO A 690 -3.78 -19.21 -2.51
C PRO A 690 -2.73 -20.35 -2.51
N ALA A 691 -2.83 -21.25 -3.48
CA ALA A 691 -1.91 -22.38 -3.64
C ALA A 691 -1.36 -22.48 -5.06
N ASN A 692 -0.11 -22.93 -5.15
CA ASN A 692 0.54 -23.23 -6.42
C ASN A 692 -0.07 -24.48 -7.06
N LEU A 693 -0.20 -24.48 -8.37
CA LEU A 693 -0.78 -25.57 -9.16
C LEU A 693 0.22 -26.19 -10.16
N ALA A 694 0.27 -27.52 -10.27
CA ALA A 694 1.08 -28.21 -11.27
C ALA A 694 2.60 -27.87 -11.19
N LEU A 695 3.19 -27.82 -9.99
CA LEU A 695 4.65 -27.70 -9.83
C LEU A 695 5.35 -29.07 -9.78
N THR A 696 4.84 -29.99 -8.95
CA THR A 696 5.47 -31.31 -8.71
C THR A 696 4.66 -32.48 -9.27
N THR A 697 3.50 -32.21 -9.86
CA THR A 697 2.65 -33.23 -10.50
C THR A 697 3.40 -33.94 -11.63
N SER A 698 3.27 -35.27 -11.75
CA SER A 698 3.87 -36.04 -12.84
C SER A 698 3.34 -35.60 -14.21
N HIS A 699 4.21 -35.55 -15.21
CA HIS A 699 3.86 -35.20 -16.60
C HIS A 699 2.75 -36.09 -17.16
N ILE A 700 2.74 -37.38 -16.83
CA ILE A 700 1.68 -38.33 -17.25
C ILE A 700 0.31 -37.87 -16.76
N THR A 701 0.23 -37.44 -15.49
CA THR A 701 -1.01 -36.94 -14.91
C THR A 701 -1.44 -35.62 -15.54
N LEU A 702 -0.50 -34.74 -15.89
CA LEU A 702 -0.80 -33.44 -16.50
C LEU A 702 -1.40 -33.55 -17.90
N ARG A 703 -0.97 -34.56 -18.66
CA ARG A 703 -1.43 -34.84 -20.03
C ARG A 703 -2.88 -35.33 -20.12
N GLU A 704 -3.50 -35.67 -18.99
CA GLU A 704 -4.90 -36.09 -18.91
C GLU A 704 -5.69 -35.15 -17.99
N LYS A 705 -6.45 -34.21 -18.57
CA LYS A 705 -7.16 -33.15 -17.82
C LYS A 705 -8.06 -33.75 -16.73
N ALA A 706 -8.80 -34.81 -17.04
CA ALA A 706 -9.73 -35.42 -16.08
C ALA A 706 -8.99 -35.98 -14.85
N THR A 707 -7.87 -36.67 -15.08
CA THR A 707 -7.03 -37.23 -14.00
C THR A 707 -6.39 -36.13 -13.17
N PHE A 708 -5.87 -35.09 -13.81
CA PHE A 708 -5.30 -33.94 -13.12
C PHE A 708 -6.34 -33.18 -12.28
N ALA A 709 -7.49 -32.88 -12.86
CA ALA A 709 -8.58 -32.20 -12.19
C ALA A 709 -9.07 -32.96 -10.96
N ASN A 710 -9.11 -34.30 -11.04
CA ASN A 710 -9.51 -35.16 -9.94
C ASN A 710 -8.44 -35.33 -8.85
N SER A 711 -7.16 -35.18 -9.16
CA SER A 711 -6.07 -35.35 -8.18
C SER A 711 -5.69 -34.04 -7.48
N SER A 712 -5.82 -32.89 -8.15
CA SER A 712 -5.41 -31.60 -7.60
C SER A 712 -6.50 -30.91 -6.78
N SER A 713 -6.30 -30.80 -5.46
CA SER A 713 -7.21 -30.05 -4.58
C SER A 713 -7.31 -28.57 -4.95
N THR A 714 -6.21 -27.97 -5.40
CA THR A 714 -6.17 -26.57 -5.84
C THR A 714 -6.99 -26.38 -7.12
N TYR A 715 -6.85 -27.26 -8.11
CA TYR A 715 -7.64 -27.22 -9.33
C TYR A 715 -9.13 -27.37 -9.03
N LYS A 716 -9.50 -28.31 -8.15
CA LYS A 716 -10.90 -28.49 -7.73
C LYS A 716 -11.50 -27.20 -7.16
N ARG A 717 -10.77 -26.53 -6.26
CA ARG A 717 -11.29 -25.33 -5.59
C ARG A 717 -11.33 -24.12 -6.51
N ASN A 718 -10.26 -23.88 -7.27
CA ASN A 718 -10.10 -22.63 -8.02
C ASN A 718 -10.64 -22.69 -9.46
N VAL A 719 -10.68 -23.86 -10.09
CA VAL A 719 -10.96 -23.98 -11.55
C VAL A 719 -12.12 -24.92 -11.86
N SER A 720 -12.28 -26.07 -11.19
CA SER A 720 -13.23 -27.12 -11.63
C SER A 720 -14.69 -26.68 -11.72
N TRP A 721 -15.07 -25.60 -11.03
CA TRP A 721 -16.41 -25.02 -11.09
C TRP A 721 -16.80 -24.58 -12.50
N VAL A 722 -15.84 -24.29 -13.38
CA VAL A 722 -16.14 -23.91 -14.77
C VAL A 722 -16.79 -25.06 -15.54
N ASP A 723 -16.48 -26.31 -15.20
CA ASP A 723 -16.96 -27.51 -15.89
C ASP A 723 -18.35 -27.97 -15.37
N LEU A 724 -18.96 -27.27 -14.41
CA LEU A 724 -20.29 -27.60 -13.87
C LEU A 724 -21.42 -27.32 -14.87
N PRO A 725 -22.54 -28.09 -14.81
CA PRO A 725 -23.69 -27.88 -15.67
C PRO A 725 -24.40 -26.55 -15.36
N GLU A 726 -24.90 -25.90 -16.41
CA GLU A 726 -25.74 -24.70 -16.29
C GLU A 726 -27.10 -25.09 -15.69
N LYS A 727 -27.67 -24.20 -14.86
CA LYS A 727 -29.00 -24.43 -14.28
C LYS A 727 -30.05 -24.22 -15.38
N VAL A 728 -30.78 -25.27 -15.76
CA VAL A 728 -31.92 -25.17 -16.69
C VAL A 728 -33.10 -24.57 -15.91
N ASP A 729 -33.64 -23.47 -16.42
CA ASP A 729 -34.85 -22.83 -15.85
C ASP A 729 -36.06 -23.68 -16.29
N ASP A 730 -36.49 -24.63 -15.45
CA ASP A 730 -37.72 -25.40 -15.68
C ASP A 730 -38.94 -24.51 -15.43
N SER A 731 -39.21 -23.60 -16.35
CA SER A 731 -40.56 -23.12 -16.59
C SER A 731 -41.22 -24.05 -17.61
N LEU A 732 -41.67 -25.23 -17.16
CA LEU A 732 -42.82 -26.02 -17.64
C LEU A 732 -42.71 -27.49 -17.17
N GLY A 733 -43.52 -27.85 -16.17
CA GLY A 733 -43.87 -29.25 -15.88
C GLY A 733 -43.66 -29.65 -14.43
N GLU A 734 -44.75 -29.71 -13.66
CA GLU A 734 -44.83 -30.58 -12.50
C GLU A 734 -44.69 -32.03 -12.97
N ASP A 735 -43.62 -32.73 -12.58
CA ASP A 735 -43.72 -34.17 -12.34
C ASP A 735 -42.62 -34.67 -11.38
N GLU A 736 -43.05 -35.60 -10.54
CA GLU A 736 -42.38 -36.09 -9.35
C GLU A 736 -41.15 -36.96 -9.66
N GLY A 737 -40.01 -36.67 -9.01
CA GLY A 737 -38.84 -37.54 -9.04
C GLY A 737 -37.60 -36.88 -8.46
N SER A 738 -37.40 -37.00 -7.15
CA SER A 738 -36.21 -36.50 -6.46
C SER A 738 -34.97 -37.33 -6.84
N GLU A 739 -34.33 -37.01 -7.96
CA GLU A 739 -32.91 -37.32 -8.17
C GLU A 739 -32.06 -36.20 -7.58
N GLN A 740 -30.96 -36.57 -6.90
CA GLN A 740 -30.01 -35.63 -6.32
C GLN A 740 -29.33 -34.82 -7.43
N ILE A 741 -29.91 -33.66 -7.77
CA ILE A 741 -29.31 -32.71 -8.70
C ILE A 741 -28.00 -32.20 -8.05
N GLY A 742 -26.86 -32.50 -8.68
CA GLY A 742 -25.55 -32.00 -8.27
C GLY A 742 -25.46 -30.46 -8.27
N PRO A 743 -24.35 -29.86 -7.81
CA PRO A 743 -24.23 -28.41 -7.74
C PRO A 743 -24.35 -27.76 -9.13
N THR A 744 -25.31 -26.84 -9.30
CA THR A 744 -25.54 -26.05 -10.52
C THR A 744 -25.07 -24.60 -10.36
N LEU A 745 -24.54 -23.98 -11.41
CA LEU A 745 -24.08 -22.58 -11.40
C LEU A 745 -25.24 -21.57 -11.37
N SER A 746 -25.08 -20.45 -10.66
CA SER A 746 -25.95 -19.28 -10.79
C SER A 746 -25.71 -18.53 -12.11
N SER A 747 -26.63 -17.64 -12.52
CA SER A 747 -26.51 -16.91 -13.79
C SER A 747 -25.22 -16.08 -13.90
N THR A 748 -24.74 -15.50 -12.80
CA THR A 748 -23.45 -14.78 -12.75
C THR A 748 -22.27 -15.75 -12.87
N GLU A 749 -22.31 -16.87 -12.16
CA GLU A 749 -21.25 -17.89 -12.21
C GLU A 749 -21.18 -18.57 -13.60
N VAL A 750 -22.27 -18.65 -14.35
CA VAL A 750 -22.26 -19.12 -15.74
C VAL A 750 -21.45 -18.18 -16.63
N ILE A 751 -21.64 -16.86 -16.50
CA ILE A 751 -20.88 -15.85 -17.27
C ILE A 751 -19.39 -15.94 -16.91
N GLU A 752 -19.08 -16.01 -15.61
CA GLU A 752 -17.71 -16.18 -15.10
C GLU A 752 -17.07 -17.47 -15.65
N ALA A 753 -17.82 -18.59 -15.67
CA ALA A 753 -17.34 -19.87 -16.16
C ALA A 753 -17.06 -19.86 -17.67
N ARG A 754 -17.94 -19.22 -18.47
CA ARG A 754 -17.74 -19.07 -19.92
C ARG A 754 -16.49 -18.24 -20.23
N PHE A 755 -16.25 -17.16 -19.49
CA PHE A 755 -15.03 -16.36 -19.62
C PHE A 755 -13.76 -17.20 -19.35
N VAL A 756 -13.72 -17.95 -18.25
CA VAL A 756 -12.55 -18.79 -17.93
C VAL A 756 -12.38 -19.94 -18.94
N LYS A 757 -13.47 -20.54 -19.43
CA LYS A 757 -13.44 -21.52 -20.51
C LYS A 757 -12.84 -20.94 -21.79
N ALA A 758 -13.20 -19.72 -22.17
CA ALA A 758 -12.62 -19.04 -23.32
C ALA A 758 -11.09 -18.93 -23.18
N VAL A 759 -10.60 -18.52 -22.00
CA VAL A 759 -9.16 -18.48 -21.69
C VAL A 759 -8.50 -19.86 -21.82
N MET A 760 -9.11 -20.90 -21.26
CA MET A 760 -8.56 -22.26 -21.27
C MET A 760 -8.54 -22.93 -22.65
N ASN A 761 -9.38 -22.44 -23.57
CA ASN A 761 -9.52 -22.92 -24.95
C ASN A 761 -8.84 -21.99 -25.98
N HIS A 762 -8.11 -20.97 -25.52
CA HIS A 762 -7.40 -20.02 -26.37
C HIS A 762 -6.42 -20.71 -27.34
N PRO A 763 -6.23 -20.21 -28.58
CA PRO A 763 -5.37 -20.83 -29.59
C PRO A 763 -3.92 -21.09 -29.16
N VAL A 764 -3.37 -20.31 -28.23
CA VAL A 764 -2.04 -20.53 -27.63
C VAL A 764 -1.90 -21.89 -26.93
N PHE A 765 -3.03 -22.55 -26.60
CA PHE A 765 -3.08 -23.88 -26.00
C PHE A 765 -3.67 -24.93 -26.95
N THR A 766 -4.66 -24.57 -27.77
CA THR A 766 -5.46 -25.53 -28.54
C THR A 766 -5.00 -25.68 -29.99
N GLN A 767 -4.41 -24.66 -30.61
CA GLN A 767 -3.99 -24.67 -32.01
C GLN A 767 -2.53 -25.14 -32.18
N LEU A 768 -2.15 -26.18 -31.42
CA LEU A 768 -0.80 -26.75 -31.36
C LEU A 768 -0.69 -28.13 -32.04
N GLY A 769 -1.74 -28.60 -32.72
CA GLY A 769 -1.74 -29.90 -33.41
C GLY A 769 -1.83 -31.12 -32.47
N VAL A 770 -2.23 -30.91 -31.22
CA VAL A 770 -2.42 -31.93 -30.18
C VAL A 770 -3.71 -31.67 -29.42
N ASP A 771 -4.40 -32.73 -28.97
CA ASP A 771 -5.50 -32.58 -28.01
C ASP A 771 -4.93 -32.32 -26.62
N ILE A 772 -4.88 -31.04 -26.25
CA ILE A 772 -4.30 -30.58 -24.98
C ILE A 772 -5.06 -31.05 -23.73
N ASN A 773 -6.25 -31.66 -23.88
CA ASN A 773 -7.00 -32.25 -22.77
C ASN A 773 -6.68 -33.74 -22.56
N SER A 774 -6.20 -34.44 -23.60
CA SER A 774 -5.86 -35.86 -23.58
C SER A 774 -4.69 -36.13 -24.54
N CYS A 775 -3.46 -35.99 -24.03
CA CYS A 775 -2.22 -36.09 -24.82
C CYS A 775 -1.19 -37.05 -24.23
N VAL A 776 -1.63 -38.08 -23.51
CA VAL A 776 -0.72 -39.03 -22.82
C VAL A 776 0.26 -39.70 -23.79
N SER A 777 -0.20 -40.08 -24.99
CA SER A 777 0.62 -40.73 -26.04
C SER A 777 1.43 -39.76 -26.91
N GLU A 778 1.29 -38.45 -26.71
CA GLU A 778 1.89 -37.45 -27.57
C GLU A 778 3.39 -37.27 -27.28
N GLN A 779 4.20 -37.06 -28.32
CA GLN A 779 5.61 -36.74 -28.18
C GLN A 779 5.87 -35.30 -28.59
N SER A 780 6.83 -34.67 -27.92
CA SER A 780 7.26 -33.29 -28.16
C SER A 780 8.76 -33.15 -27.88
N ALA A 781 9.32 -31.97 -28.14
CA ALA A 781 10.72 -31.68 -27.91
C ALA A 781 11.09 -31.82 -26.43
N LEU A 782 12.13 -32.60 -26.13
CA LEU A 782 12.66 -32.71 -24.77
C LEU A 782 13.23 -31.37 -24.30
N ILE A 783 12.93 -30.99 -23.06
CA ILE A 783 13.54 -29.82 -22.41
C ILE A 783 14.94 -30.21 -21.95
N THR A 784 15.96 -29.50 -22.43
CA THR A 784 17.36 -29.84 -22.21
C THR A 784 18.16 -28.65 -21.70
N ASN A 785 19.39 -28.93 -21.25
CA ASN A 785 20.40 -27.92 -21.03
C ASN A 785 21.04 -27.42 -22.34
N SER A 786 21.97 -26.46 -22.23
CA SER A 786 22.71 -25.89 -23.37
C SER A 786 23.60 -26.87 -24.14
N SER A 787 23.80 -28.09 -23.64
CA SER A 787 24.51 -29.17 -24.35
C SER A 787 23.57 -30.18 -25.02
N GLY A 788 22.26 -29.94 -24.99
CA GLY A 788 21.25 -30.87 -25.53
C GLY A 788 21.01 -32.11 -24.66
N SER A 789 21.57 -32.13 -23.45
CA SER A 789 21.38 -33.22 -22.48
C SER A 789 20.35 -32.81 -21.41
N PRO A 790 19.53 -33.74 -20.89
CA PRO A 790 18.79 -33.48 -19.66
C PRO A 790 19.75 -33.11 -18.53
N ARG A 791 19.45 -32.08 -17.74
CA ARG A 791 20.27 -31.77 -16.56
C ARG A 791 20.15 -32.95 -15.59
N LYS A 792 21.23 -33.70 -15.41
CA LYS A 792 21.29 -34.72 -14.35
C LYS A 792 21.11 -34.00 -13.00
N GLN A 793 20.19 -34.48 -12.16
CA GLN A 793 20.13 -34.06 -10.76
C GLN A 793 21.55 -34.07 -10.20
N SER A 794 21.96 -32.98 -9.55
CA SER A 794 23.31 -32.89 -9.02
C SER A 794 23.55 -34.11 -8.11
N LEU A 795 24.47 -35.00 -8.52
CA LEU A 795 24.92 -36.14 -7.71
C LEU A 795 25.45 -35.65 -6.35
N THR A 796 25.85 -34.38 -6.29
CA THR A 796 26.31 -33.68 -5.11
C THR A 796 25.24 -33.51 -4.03
N ASP A 797 23.96 -33.25 -4.34
CA ASP A 797 22.93 -33.05 -3.31
C ASP A 797 22.40 -34.37 -2.73
N SER A 798 22.31 -35.40 -3.56
CA SER A 798 21.94 -36.76 -3.15
C SER A 798 23.06 -37.40 -2.32
N GLN A 799 24.31 -37.32 -2.77
CA GLN A 799 25.46 -37.77 -1.96
C GLN A 799 25.69 -36.91 -0.71
N ALA A 800 25.40 -35.60 -0.74
CA ALA A 800 25.49 -34.76 0.46
C ALA A 800 24.38 -35.06 1.47
N LYS A 801 23.14 -35.34 1.01
CA LYS A 801 22.06 -35.82 1.88
C LYS A 801 22.39 -37.20 2.47
N GLU A 802 22.93 -38.11 1.68
CA GLU A 802 23.28 -39.46 2.12
C GLU A 802 24.50 -39.46 3.05
N LYS A 803 25.53 -38.63 2.77
CA LYS A 803 26.67 -38.38 3.67
C LYS A 803 26.23 -37.71 4.97
N ARG A 804 25.32 -36.72 4.93
CA ARG A 804 24.78 -36.08 6.15
C ARG A 804 23.96 -37.07 6.98
N LYS A 805 23.21 -37.98 6.34
CA LYS A 805 22.45 -39.05 7.01
C LYS A 805 23.38 -40.10 7.65
N LYS A 806 24.34 -40.65 6.90
CA LYS A 806 25.36 -41.58 7.41
C LYS A 806 26.24 -40.97 8.50
N ALA A 807 26.58 -39.67 8.37
CA ALA A 807 27.31 -38.96 9.42
C ALA A 807 26.46 -38.78 10.69
N GLY A 808 25.16 -38.45 10.57
CA GLY A 808 24.27 -38.40 11.73
C GLY A 808 24.18 -39.75 12.47
N GLU A 809 24.07 -40.86 11.73
CA GLU A 809 24.00 -42.22 12.27
C GLU A 809 25.32 -42.66 12.95
N LYS A 810 26.48 -42.39 12.33
CA LYS A 810 27.79 -42.67 12.93
C LYS A 810 28.05 -41.80 14.18
N PHE A 811 27.63 -40.53 14.21
CA PHE A 811 27.79 -39.69 15.41
C PHE A 811 26.90 -40.14 16.57
N ALA A 812 25.65 -40.51 16.28
CA ALA A 812 24.75 -41.09 17.27
C ALA A 812 25.34 -42.38 17.88
N SER A 813 26.02 -43.18 17.06
CA SER A 813 26.75 -44.37 17.52
C SER A 813 27.92 -44.01 18.44
N ILE A 814 28.78 -43.06 18.04
CA ILE A 814 29.92 -42.57 18.85
C ILE A 814 29.46 -41.99 20.21
N THR A 815 28.36 -41.24 20.22
CA THR A 815 27.81 -40.64 21.45
C THR A 815 27.09 -41.64 22.34
N ALA A 816 26.43 -42.66 21.77
CA ALA A 816 25.89 -43.77 22.53
C ALA A 816 26.99 -44.62 23.19
N LEU A 817 28.16 -44.74 22.56
CA LEU A 817 29.32 -45.45 23.09
C LEU A 817 29.98 -44.72 24.28
N ALA A 818 29.78 -43.39 24.42
CA ALA A 818 30.28 -42.56 25.53
C ALA A 818 29.51 -42.70 26.86
N GLY A 819 28.80 -43.82 27.04
CA GLY A 819 27.71 -43.98 28.00
C GLY A 819 27.98 -43.54 29.45
N LYS A 820 27.40 -42.38 29.83
CA LYS A 820 26.80 -42.07 31.15
C LYS A 820 25.68 -41.02 31.01
N GLY A 821 24.74 -41.21 30.07
CA GLY A 821 23.52 -40.41 29.99
C GLY A 821 23.64 -38.94 29.54
N LYS A 822 24.86 -38.44 29.25
CA LYS A 822 25.05 -37.14 28.57
C LYS A 822 24.90 -37.33 27.05
N GLN A 823 23.89 -36.70 26.45
CA GLN A 823 23.81 -36.55 24.99
C GLN A 823 24.69 -35.38 24.55
N TYR A 824 25.61 -35.63 23.63
CA TYR A 824 26.37 -34.57 22.98
C TYR A 824 25.63 -34.06 21.75
N LEU A 825 25.40 -32.75 21.69
CA LEU A 825 24.69 -32.11 20.59
C LEU A 825 25.52 -32.03 19.29
N SER A 826 26.85 -32.18 19.38
CA SER A 826 27.74 -32.17 18.20
C SER A 826 29.09 -32.87 18.44
N PRO A 827 29.77 -33.35 17.37
CA PRO A 827 31.11 -33.94 17.46
C PRO A 827 32.18 -33.00 18.03
N ASP A 828 32.08 -31.71 17.73
CA ASP A 828 33.05 -30.72 18.23
C ASP A 828 32.90 -30.51 19.75
N ALA A 829 31.69 -30.65 20.32
CA ALA A 829 31.49 -30.58 21.77
C ALA A 829 32.13 -31.77 22.51
N LEU A 830 32.01 -32.98 21.95
CA LEU A 830 32.65 -34.19 22.48
C LEU A 830 34.18 -34.11 22.37
N SER A 831 34.71 -33.69 21.22
CA SER A 831 36.14 -33.48 21.01
C SER A 831 36.73 -32.48 21.99
N LYS A 832 35.95 -31.44 22.35
CA LYS A 832 36.36 -30.42 23.30
C LYS A 832 36.42 -30.97 24.74
N GLU A 833 35.41 -31.69 25.21
CA GLU A 833 35.42 -32.30 26.57
C GLU A 833 36.61 -33.27 26.76
N ILE A 834 36.97 -34.01 25.70
CA ILE A 834 38.17 -34.88 25.68
C ILE A 834 39.45 -34.04 25.79
N SER A 835 39.56 -32.98 24.97
CA SER A 835 40.74 -32.10 24.93
C SER A 835 40.93 -31.32 26.24
N ASP A 836 39.84 -30.92 26.88
CA ASP A 836 39.83 -30.18 28.15
C ASP A 836 40.10 -31.11 29.35
N GLY A 837 40.06 -32.44 29.15
CA GLY A 837 40.38 -33.44 30.18
C GLY A 837 39.25 -33.67 31.20
N GLU A 838 38.04 -33.24 30.87
CA GLU A 838 36.86 -33.37 31.74
C GLU A 838 36.26 -34.79 31.71
N MET A 839 36.70 -35.63 30.77
CA MET A 839 36.27 -37.03 30.64
C MET A 839 37.15 -37.99 31.44
N PRO A 840 36.58 -38.95 32.18
CA PRO A 840 37.36 -39.96 32.92
C PRO A 840 38.22 -40.84 32.00
N LEU A 841 39.43 -41.19 32.49
CA LEU A 841 40.41 -42.00 31.75
C LEU A 841 39.86 -43.36 31.29
N GLU A 842 39.12 -44.07 32.16
CA GLU A 842 38.46 -45.34 31.81
C GLU A 842 37.48 -45.19 30.65
N SER A 843 36.70 -44.10 30.63
CA SER A 843 35.75 -43.82 29.56
C SER A 843 36.44 -43.46 28.25
N MET A 844 37.57 -42.76 28.30
CA MET A 844 38.38 -42.47 27.11
C MET A 844 39.00 -43.74 26.52
N GLU A 845 39.50 -44.67 27.35
CA GLU A 845 40.04 -45.95 26.87
C GLU A 845 38.97 -46.85 26.25
N GLU A 846 37.77 -46.89 26.84
CA GLU A 846 36.64 -47.64 26.28
C GLU A 846 36.20 -47.06 24.93
N LEU A 847 36.11 -45.72 24.84
CA LEU A 847 35.78 -45.03 23.58
C LEU A 847 36.82 -45.30 22.50
N TRP A 848 38.10 -45.27 22.87
CA TRP A 848 39.20 -45.53 21.95
C TRP A 848 39.16 -46.94 21.37
N ASN A 849 38.96 -47.96 22.21
CA ASN A 849 38.94 -49.35 21.74
C ASN A 849 37.77 -49.60 20.78
N LYS A 850 36.60 -49.03 21.05
CA LYS A 850 35.41 -49.12 20.20
C LYS A 850 35.59 -48.37 18.87
N LEU A 851 36.10 -47.15 18.90
CA LEU A 851 36.39 -46.37 17.69
C LEU A 851 37.47 -47.03 16.82
N LYS A 852 38.49 -47.62 17.44
CA LYS A 852 39.54 -48.37 16.74
C LYS A 852 38.95 -49.58 16.00
N GLU A 853 38.07 -50.34 16.64
CA GLU A 853 37.39 -51.49 16.00
C GLU A 853 36.48 -51.06 14.84
N GLU A 854 35.83 -49.90 14.95
CA GLU A 854 34.98 -49.35 13.88
C GLU A 854 35.81 -48.81 12.70
N LEU A 855 36.96 -48.19 12.96
CA LEU A 855 37.89 -47.71 11.94
C LEU A 855 38.66 -48.84 11.24
N GLU A 856 38.92 -49.97 11.91
CA GLU A 856 39.51 -51.16 11.25
C GLU A 856 38.54 -51.81 10.24
N LYS A 857 37.23 -51.57 10.38
CA LYS A 857 36.18 -52.13 9.52
C LYS A 857 35.71 -51.17 8.41
N SER A 858 36.23 -49.95 8.32
CA SER A 858 35.74 -48.92 7.38
C SER A 858 36.86 -48.01 6.90
N GLU A 859 36.82 -47.56 5.64
CA GLU A 859 37.81 -46.60 5.14
C GLU A 859 37.68 -45.21 5.81
N ARG A 860 38.82 -44.56 6.08
CA ARG A 860 38.88 -43.20 6.69
C ARG A 860 38.10 -42.15 5.88
N SER A 861 37.94 -42.38 4.57
CA SER A 861 37.17 -41.55 3.62
C SER A 861 35.66 -41.52 3.90
N GLU A 862 35.14 -42.48 4.67
CA GLU A 862 33.72 -42.61 5.00
C GLU A 862 33.28 -41.83 6.25
N PHE A 863 34.22 -41.25 6.99
CA PHE A 863 33.94 -40.46 8.20
C PHE A 863 33.96 -38.97 7.89
N ALA A 864 33.00 -38.22 8.44
CA ALA A 864 33.01 -36.77 8.34
C ALA A 864 34.26 -36.20 9.03
N LYS A 865 34.83 -35.10 8.50
CA LYS A 865 36.01 -34.44 9.08
C LYS A 865 35.88 -34.16 10.58
N ASN A 866 34.67 -33.82 11.04
CA ASN A 866 34.41 -33.49 12.45
C ASN A 866 34.42 -34.73 13.37
N HIS A 867 34.21 -35.93 12.83
CA HIS A 867 34.32 -37.18 13.61
C HIS A 867 35.77 -37.62 13.76
N LEU A 868 36.57 -37.42 12.71
CA LEU A 868 38.02 -37.66 12.77
C LEU A 868 38.69 -36.81 13.85
N LYS A 869 38.20 -35.58 14.10
CA LYS A 869 38.68 -34.74 15.21
C LYS A 869 38.49 -35.37 16.59
N VAL A 870 37.36 -36.05 16.83
CA VAL A 870 37.11 -36.74 18.11
C VAL A 870 38.15 -37.85 18.31
N PHE A 871 38.45 -38.58 17.23
CA PHE A 871 39.46 -39.63 17.24
C PHE A 871 40.88 -39.07 17.47
N ASP A 872 41.26 -38.01 16.77
CA ASP A 872 42.55 -37.34 16.95
C ASP A 872 42.70 -36.77 18.38
N ALA A 873 41.62 -36.24 18.96
CA ALA A 873 41.61 -35.75 20.34
C ALA A 873 41.86 -36.88 21.37
N LEU A 874 41.28 -38.07 21.16
CA LEU A 874 41.52 -39.25 22.00
C LEU A 874 42.95 -39.78 21.84
N ALA A 875 43.47 -39.84 20.61
CA ALA A 875 44.84 -40.29 20.33
C ALA A 875 45.85 -39.45 21.10
N ASN A 876 45.70 -38.12 21.00
CA ASN A 876 46.55 -37.16 21.68
C ASN A 876 46.46 -37.25 23.21
N LYS A 877 45.25 -37.41 23.77
CA LYS A 877 45.06 -37.49 25.23
C LYS A 877 45.51 -38.81 25.84
N LEU A 878 45.40 -39.91 25.11
CA LEU A 878 45.85 -41.23 25.56
C LEU A 878 47.33 -41.50 25.23
N GLY A 879 48.02 -40.57 24.57
CA GLY A 879 49.43 -40.72 24.17
C GLY A 879 49.66 -41.85 23.17
N ARG A 880 48.68 -42.15 22.31
CA ARG A 880 48.73 -43.25 21.35
C ARG A 880 49.03 -42.69 19.96
N ASN A 881 50.19 -43.04 19.39
CA ASN A 881 50.48 -42.76 17.99
C ASN A 881 49.74 -43.76 17.10
N LEU A 882 49.05 -43.22 16.09
CA LEU A 882 48.47 -43.99 15.02
C LEU A 882 49.53 -44.18 13.94
N ASP A 883 50.09 -45.38 13.85
CA ASP A 883 50.64 -45.83 12.57
C ASP A 883 49.44 -46.20 11.70
N VAL A 884 49.02 -45.27 10.84
CA VAL A 884 48.04 -45.50 9.76
C VAL A 884 48.67 -45.09 8.44
#